data_AF-A0A0Q9LA95-F1
#
_entry.id   AF-A0A0Q9LA95-F1
#
_cell.length_a   1.000
_cell.length_b   1.000
_cell.length_c   1.000
_cell.angle_alpha   90.00
_cell.angle_beta   90.00
_cell.angle_gamma   90.00
#
_symmetry.space_group_name_H-M   'P 1'
#
loop_
_entity.id
_entity.type
_entity.pdbx_description
1 polymer ?
#
loop_
_entity_poly.entity_id
_entity_poly.type
_entity_poly.pdbx_seq_one_letter_code
_entity_poly.pdbx_strand_id
1 'polypeptide(L)'
;MLHMSTPQKPKVLLFSHFCSPDHITGAEKMLLFVTLELGRHYACTLVVPKEGLLAAEARRHGIETVVQSFPLLYDMYHPTAAIPQLLQDLLVHSGMPSLLDLLLIHEPDLVITNTCVNLAPAAAAKKLGIPVTWIVAETIQMNEFTPLSARLMDQYADWIVGISDATLQPLQGFVSDHKMFVLPPSWHTEHYDPGQWPIKRQNKRAEIGIHDERPVIGYISSDIYANKGLDHFIQIGICICKTNPMAHFMITGKPTDPVYMDSCLKMILHSGYSSQFSLLSFEPDIQSVYPAMDVVVVPSLLNEGFGLTALEGLIFGKPVVAYRSGGLIEILTSTGNEHLLAQKGDVQDLTNKVQYLLSDHRIRQEIGSRNSQTIHQVFGIDAYRSRLGQFLSLLSPHLEARSLEKQRAPRFPDYLLLKGESSHTVFLIEQGMKRHIYTGEDFHFYKYDWHRVGIVGDQQLAMIPTGIPIRAKEPFLEYAPAIYVAKGQGPTVYLMQHGGRYPFATEGALRGHGYSPSQVVLLPESVIATYTLGLPIVGGEEKAKKELRSKRKAKLIIRKKLKSRKKLKQGTKLRKGTNRFAKGGIKARKRKAAARKASAKKKPTRVRRRKSLRAKRANTKRKLGHKGIVKVGGKR
;
A
#
# COMPACT_ATOMS: atom_id res chain seq x y z
N MET A 1 -39.76 -7.32 -10.68
CA MET A 1 -38.93 -6.57 -11.65
C MET A 1 -37.48 -6.94 -11.37
N LEU A 2 -36.86 -7.70 -12.28
CA LEU A 2 -35.43 -7.96 -12.24
C LEU A 2 -34.73 -6.61 -12.43
N HIS A 3 -34.08 -6.08 -11.39
CA HIS A 3 -33.12 -5.01 -11.56
C HIS A 3 -32.03 -5.57 -12.47
N MET A 4 -32.01 -5.14 -13.73
CA MET A 4 -30.82 -5.27 -14.56
C MET A 4 -29.76 -4.37 -13.93
N SER A 5 -28.98 -4.96 -13.02
CA SER A 5 -27.85 -4.30 -12.38
C SER A 5 -26.88 -3.88 -13.47
N THR A 6 -26.67 -2.57 -13.61
CA THR A 6 -25.52 -2.03 -14.34
C THR A 6 -24.27 -2.79 -13.90
N PRO A 7 -23.42 -3.27 -14.82
CA PRO A 7 -22.21 -4.00 -14.43
C PRO A 7 -21.39 -3.12 -13.50
N GLN A 8 -21.21 -3.58 -12.28
CA GLN A 8 -20.45 -2.86 -11.27
C GLN A 8 -18.98 -2.81 -11.71
N LYS A 9 -18.39 -1.62 -11.77
CA LYS A 9 -16.97 -1.48 -12.10
C LYS A 9 -16.12 -2.31 -11.12
N PRO A 10 -15.04 -2.98 -11.57
CA PRO A 10 -14.15 -3.69 -10.66
C PRO A 10 -13.57 -2.72 -9.63
N LYS A 11 -13.41 -3.19 -8.39
CA LYS A 11 -12.98 -2.38 -7.26
C LYS A 11 -11.45 -2.36 -7.16
N VAL A 12 -10.88 -1.18 -7.01
CA VAL A 12 -9.42 -0.98 -6.88
C VAL A 12 -9.14 -0.23 -5.58
N LEU A 13 -8.32 -0.81 -4.71
CA LEU A 13 -7.84 -0.14 -3.50
C LEU A 13 -6.39 0.31 -3.72
N LEU A 14 -6.15 1.62 -3.63
CA LEU A 14 -4.83 2.22 -3.81
C LEU A 14 -4.26 2.67 -2.47
N PHE A 15 -3.03 2.28 -2.14
CA PHE A 15 -2.40 2.58 -0.86
C PHE A 15 -1.33 3.66 -1.01
N SER A 16 -1.52 4.77 -0.30
CA SER A 16 -0.51 5.79 -0.09
C SER A 16 0.33 5.49 1.15
N HIS A 17 1.64 5.75 1.09
CA HIS A 17 2.52 5.67 2.25
C HIS A 17 2.52 6.96 3.09
N PHE A 18 2.03 8.08 2.53
CA PHE A 18 2.09 9.38 3.16
C PHE A 18 0.80 10.19 2.94
N CYS A 19 0.42 10.97 3.94
CA CYS A 19 -0.65 11.97 3.87
C CYS A 19 -0.40 12.95 5.00
N SER A 20 -0.38 14.26 4.73
CA SER A 20 -0.06 15.30 5.70
C SER A 20 -1.05 16.46 5.59
N PRO A 21 -1.34 17.19 6.69
CA PRO A 21 -2.11 18.43 6.62
C PRO A 21 -1.36 19.58 5.91
N ASP A 22 -0.02 19.50 5.80
CA ASP A 22 0.79 20.65 5.36
C ASP A 22 1.08 20.66 3.85
N HIS A 23 1.23 19.49 3.24
CA HIS A 23 1.60 19.37 1.82
C HIS A 23 1.29 17.97 1.26
N ILE A 24 1.35 17.87 -0.07
CA ILE A 24 1.29 16.62 -0.83
C ILE A 24 2.61 16.46 -1.57
N THR A 25 3.32 15.33 -1.38
CA THR A 25 4.59 15.07 -2.07
C THR A 25 4.38 14.74 -3.55
N GLY A 26 5.46 14.70 -4.34
CA GLY A 26 5.40 14.28 -5.74
C GLY A 26 4.80 12.88 -5.92
N ALA A 27 5.18 11.91 -5.10
CA ALA A 27 4.67 10.53 -5.16
C ALA A 27 3.16 10.47 -4.91
N GLU A 28 2.65 11.25 -3.95
CA GLU A 28 1.22 11.31 -3.65
C GLU A 28 0.42 12.08 -4.71
N LYS A 29 0.98 13.15 -5.29
CA LYS A 29 0.35 13.85 -6.43
C LYS A 29 0.18 12.89 -7.62
N MET A 30 1.20 12.09 -7.91
CA MET A 30 1.13 11.07 -8.96
C MET A 30 0.11 9.98 -8.64
N LEU A 31 0.07 9.49 -7.39
CA LEU A 31 -0.93 8.51 -6.98
C LEU A 31 -2.35 9.02 -7.16
N LEU A 32 -2.62 10.28 -6.78
CA LEU A 32 -3.92 10.90 -6.99
C LEU A 32 -4.25 10.98 -8.48
N PHE A 33 -3.31 11.45 -9.31
CA PHE A 33 -3.49 11.52 -10.76
C PHE A 33 -3.84 10.15 -11.36
N VAL A 34 -3.07 9.10 -11.01
CA VAL A 34 -3.34 7.71 -11.41
C VAL A 34 -4.72 7.27 -10.94
N THR A 35 -5.11 7.60 -9.70
CA THR A 35 -6.42 7.26 -9.13
C THR A 35 -7.56 7.87 -9.95
N LEU A 36 -7.44 9.13 -10.36
CA LEU A 36 -8.45 9.82 -11.16
C LEU A 36 -8.58 9.21 -12.56
N GLU A 37 -7.47 8.91 -13.21
CA GLU A 37 -7.49 8.28 -14.54
C GLU A 37 -8.02 6.83 -14.49
N LEU A 38 -7.69 6.08 -13.43
CA LEU A 38 -8.25 4.76 -13.19
C LEU A 38 -9.75 4.80 -12.85
N GLY A 39 -10.24 5.83 -12.16
CA GLY A 39 -11.66 6.00 -11.80
C GLY A 39 -12.61 6.03 -13.00
N ARG A 40 -12.07 6.32 -14.21
CA ARG A 40 -12.80 6.20 -15.48
C ARG A 40 -13.21 4.75 -15.76
N HIS A 41 -12.35 3.79 -15.38
CA HIS A 41 -12.50 2.36 -15.66
C HIS A 41 -12.92 1.53 -14.43
N TYR A 42 -12.57 1.98 -13.23
CA TYR A 42 -12.70 1.23 -11.99
C TYR A 42 -13.44 2.00 -10.89
N ALA A 43 -13.95 1.29 -9.89
CA ALA A 43 -14.39 1.90 -8.64
C ALA A 43 -13.17 2.00 -7.70
N CYS A 44 -12.57 3.18 -7.63
CA CYS A 44 -11.34 3.41 -6.88
C CYS A 44 -11.61 3.90 -5.45
N THR A 45 -10.92 3.29 -4.48
CA THR A 45 -10.86 3.74 -3.09
C THR A 45 -9.40 4.04 -2.75
N LEU A 46 -9.12 5.25 -2.26
CA LEU A 46 -7.79 5.65 -1.82
C LEU A 46 -7.63 5.37 -0.32
N VAL A 47 -6.57 4.65 0.06
CA VAL A 47 -6.23 4.34 1.44
C VAL A 47 -5.03 5.18 1.86
N VAL A 48 -5.19 5.96 2.92
CA VAL A 48 -4.16 6.85 3.48
C VAL A 48 -3.83 6.48 4.93
N PRO A 49 -2.59 6.69 5.41
CA PRO A 49 -2.20 6.31 6.77
C PRO A 49 -2.81 7.20 7.85
N LYS A 50 -3.19 8.43 7.50
CA LYS A 50 -3.84 9.45 8.36
C LYS A 50 -4.59 10.46 7.50
N GLU A 51 -5.46 11.25 8.13
CA GLU A 51 -6.11 12.39 7.48
C GLU A 51 -5.10 13.46 7.04
N GLY A 52 -5.43 14.20 5.98
CA GLY A 52 -4.58 15.25 5.41
C GLY A 52 -5.03 15.72 4.03
N LEU A 53 -4.19 16.50 3.36
CA LEU A 53 -4.54 17.17 2.09
C LEU A 53 -4.84 16.18 0.97
N LEU A 54 -4.08 15.08 0.84
CA LEU A 54 -4.33 14.06 -0.18
C LEU A 54 -5.74 13.45 -0.04
N ALA A 55 -6.15 13.15 1.19
CA ALA A 55 -7.46 12.60 1.48
C ALA A 55 -8.58 13.60 1.17
N ALA A 56 -8.39 14.87 1.54
CA ALA A 56 -9.33 15.94 1.23
C ALA A 56 -9.47 16.15 -0.29
N GLU A 57 -8.35 16.14 -1.00
CA GLU A 57 -8.29 16.28 -2.46
C GLU A 57 -9.03 15.14 -3.16
N ALA A 58 -8.72 13.89 -2.81
CA ALA A 58 -9.37 12.71 -3.36
C ALA A 58 -10.90 12.77 -3.19
N ARG A 59 -11.37 13.11 -1.98
CA ARG A 59 -12.81 13.27 -1.69
C ARG A 59 -13.45 14.39 -2.51
N ARG A 60 -12.75 15.49 -2.76
CA ARG A 60 -13.27 16.59 -3.59
C ARG A 60 -13.53 16.15 -5.03
N HIS A 61 -12.73 15.20 -5.52
CA HIS A 61 -12.93 14.55 -6.81
C HIS A 61 -13.87 13.34 -6.77
N GLY A 62 -14.58 13.12 -5.66
CA GLY A 62 -15.55 12.03 -5.51
C GLY A 62 -14.92 10.64 -5.30
N ILE A 63 -13.62 10.56 -4.99
CA ILE A 63 -12.94 9.30 -4.68
C ILE A 63 -13.21 8.92 -3.22
N GLU A 64 -13.71 7.69 -3.01
CA GLU A 64 -13.85 7.13 -1.68
C GLU A 64 -12.48 7.08 -1.00
N THR A 65 -12.38 7.54 0.25
CA THR A 65 -11.11 7.56 0.96
C THR A 65 -11.24 6.90 2.33
N VAL A 66 -10.32 5.98 2.62
CA VAL A 66 -10.23 5.27 3.90
C VAL A 66 -8.94 5.65 4.62
N VAL A 67 -9.07 5.93 5.91
CA VAL A 67 -7.90 6.14 6.77
C VAL A 67 -7.57 4.84 7.48
N GLN A 68 -6.42 4.26 7.14
CA GLN A 68 -5.91 3.06 7.78
C GLN A 68 -4.40 3.21 7.95
N SER A 69 -3.94 3.26 9.19
CA SER A 69 -2.51 3.21 9.49
C SER A 69 -1.98 1.78 9.34
N PHE A 70 -0.78 1.66 8.76
CA PHE A 70 -0.07 0.40 8.58
C PHE A 70 1.45 0.64 8.57
N PRO A 71 2.25 -0.37 8.93
CA PRO A 71 3.70 -0.26 8.98
C PRO A 71 4.31 -0.15 7.57
N LEU A 72 5.34 0.67 7.47
CA LEU A 72 6.17 0.83 6.26
C LEU A 72 7.51 0.12 6.46
N LEU A 73 8.06 -0.43 5.38
CA LEU A 73 9.41 -1.02 5.39
C LEU A 73 10.38 -0.10 4.66
N TYR A 74 10.92 0.91 5.37
CA TYR A 74 11.81 1.92 4.79
C TYR A 74 13.12 1.35 4.23
N ASP A 75 13.61 0.23 4.79
CA ASP A 75 14.75 -0.51 4.26
C ASP A 75 14.52 -0.97 2.81
N MET A 76 13.29 -0.99 2.29
CA MET A 76 13.08 -1.24 0.85
C MET A 76 13.74 -0.17 -0.03
N TYR A 77 13.76 1.09 0.43
CA TYR A 77 14.34 2.24 -0.28
C TYR A 77 15.86 2.31 -0.13
N HIS A 78 16.37 2.02 1.06
CA HIS A 78 17.80 1.89 1.36
C HIS A 78 18.08 0.46 1.87
N PRO A 79 18.28 -0.51 0.97
CA PRO A 79 18.37 -1.94 1.31
C PRO A 79 19.45 -2.25 2.34
N THR A 80 19.10 -3.07 3.33
CA THR A 80 20.02 -3.53 4.38
C THR A 80 19.91 -5.04 4.61
N ALA A 81 20.88 -5.62 5.31
CA ALA A 81 20.82 -7.01 5.75
C ALA A 81 19.65 -7.32 6.70
N ALA A 82 18.98 -6.30 7.26
CA ALA A 82 17.90 -6.46 8.23
C ALA A 82 16.54 -6.80 7.58
N ILE A 83 16.38 -6.60 6.26
CA ILE A 83 15.12 -6.81 5.53
C ILE A 83 14.41 -8.13 5.88
N PRO A 84 15.08 -9.31 5.90
CA PRO A 84 14.38 -10.57 6.20
C PRO A 84 13.78 -10.62 7.60
N GLN A 85 14.47 -10.05 8.60
CA GLN A 85 13.99 -9.99 9.98
C GLN A 85 12.83 -9.00 10.09
N LEU A 86 12.97 -7.81 9.50
CA LEU A 86 11.93 -6.78 9.49
C LEU A 86 10.66 -7.26 8.77
N LEU A 87 10.80 -8.01 7.68
CA LEU A 87 9.68 -8.68 7.02
C LEU A 87 8.98 -9.67 7.95
N GLN A 88 9.75 -10.50 8.66
CA GLN A 88 9.16 -11.46 9.60
C GLN A 88 8.39 -10.74 10.72
N ASP A 89 8.97 -9.69 11.29
CA ASP A 89 8.32 -8.87 12.32
C ASP A 89 7.07 -8.19 11.74
N LEU A 90 7.15 -7.74 10.49
CA LEU A 90 6.02 -7.12 9.80
C LEU A 90 4.84 -8.09 9.68
N LEU A 91 5.11 -9.30 9.21
CA LEU A 91 4.10 -10.34 8.98
C LEU A 91 3.49 -10.91 10.27
N VAL A 92 4.21 -10.87 11.40
CA VAL A 92 3.79 -11.51 12.66
C VAL A 92 3.25 -10.51 13.69
N HIS A 93 3.81 -9.30 13.78
CA HIS A 93 3.62 -8.40 14.93
C HIS A 93 3.00 -7.05 14.59
N SER A 94 2.79 -6.71 13.32
CA SER A 94 2.42 -5.36 12.93
C SER A 94 1.24 -5.35 11.95
N GLY A 95 0.23 -4.50 12.17
CA GLY A 95 -0.82 -4.02 11.22
C GLY A 95 -1.59 -4.98 10.30
N MET A 96 -1.16 -6.24 10.18
CA MET A 96 -1.56 -7.19 9.15
C MET A 96 -3.00 -7.65 9.35
N PRO A 97 -3.47 -8.00 10.57
CA PRO A 97 -4.88 -8.28 10.77
C PRO A 97 -5.79 -7.12 10.35
N SER A 98 -5.42 -5.87 10.67
CA SER A 98 -6.20 -4.68 10.27
C SER A 98 -6.24 -4.49 8.75
N LEU A 99 -5.11 -4.74 8.05
CA LEU A 99 -5.08 -4.72 6.59
C LEU A 99 -5.93 -5.84 5.98
N LEU A 100 -5.86 -7.05 6.54
CA LEU A 100 -6.71 -8.17 6.08
C LEU A 100 -8.18 -7.86 6.30
N ASP A 101 -8.55 -7.30 7.46
CA ASP A 101 -9.91 -6.86 7.76
C ASP A 101 -10.38 -5.83 6.73
N LEU A 102 -9.58 -4.80 6.46
CA LEU A 102 -9.87 -3.78 5.45
C LEU A 102 -10.13 -4.41 4.07
N LEU A 103 -9.23 -5.27 3.59
CA LEU A 103 -9.35 -5.91 2.29
C LEU A 103 -10.54 -6.88 2.23
N LEU A 104 -10.86 -7.58 3.31
CA LEU A 104 -12.04 -8.46 3.39
C LEU A 104 -13.35 -7.67 3.39
N ILE A 105 -13.37 -6.47 3.96
CA ILE A 105 -14.53 -5.58 4.00
C ILE A 105 -14.74 -4.91 2.64
N HIS A 106 -13.71 -4.29 2.06
CA HIS A 106 -13.85 -3.57 0.79
C HIS A 106 -13.90 -4.49 -0.42
N GLU A 107 -13.36 -5.70 -0.31
CA GLU A 107 -13.38 -6.74 -1.33
C GLU A 107 -12.80 -6.28 -2.70
N PRO A 108 -11.58 -5.72 -2.75
CA PRO A 108 -11.02 -5.26 -4.01
C PRO A 108 -10.76 -6.41 -4.99
N ASP A 109 -10.86 -6.08 -6.27
CA ASP A 109 -10.44 -6.94 -7.38
C ASP A 109 -8.95 -6.74 -7.70
N LEU A 110 -8.41 -5.56 -7.38
CA LEU A 110 -7.00 -5.21 -7.52
C LEU A 110 -6.55 -4.34 -6.32
N VAL A 111 -5.34 -4.59 -5.84
CA VAL A 111 -4.64 -3.69 -4.91
C VAL A 111 -3.50 -3.00 -5.64
N ILE A 112 -3.41 -1.68 -5.48
CA ILE A 112 -2.28 -0.88 -5.97
C ILE A 112 -1.52 -0.34 -4.78
N THR A 113 -0.22 -0.61 -4.70
CA THR A 113 0.66 -0.05 -3.67
C THR A 113 1.58 0.99 -4.28
N ASN A 114 1.56 2.22 -3.75
CA ASN A 114 2.44 3.28 -4.21
C ASN A 114 3.76 3.28 -3.43
N THR A 115 4.87 3.58 -4.10
CA THR A 115 6.24 3.66 -3.56
C THR A 115 6.82 2.34 -3.08
N CYS A 116 8.16 2.26 -3.02
CA CYS A 116 8.86 1.01 -2.72
C CYS A 116 8.67 0.50 -1.28
N VAL A 117 8.21 1.33 -0.35
CA VAL A 117 8.13 1.01 1.10
C VAL A 117 6.80 0.36 1.52
N ASN A 118 5.79 0.36 0.64
CA ASN A 118 4.43 -0.15 0.90
C ASN A 118 4.29 -1.68 0.77
N LEU A 119 5.20 -2.42 1.41
CA LEU A 119 5.18 -3.89 1.38
C LEU A 119 3.96 -4.50 2.10
N ALA A 120 3.53 -3.93 3.23
CA ALA A 120 2.47 -4.50 4.06
C ALA A 120 1.13 -4.70 3.30
N PRO A 121 0.57 -3.70 2.60
CA PRO A 121 -0.65 -3.89 1.81
C PRO A 121 -0.49 -4.90 0.68
N ALA A 122 0.68 -4.95 0.00
CA ALA A 122 0.96 -5.95 -1.03
C ALA A 122 0.95 -7.38 -0.44
N ALA A 123 1.63 -7.59 0.69
CA ALA A 123 1.65 -8.88 1.38
C ALA A 123 0.26 -9.31 1.87
N ALA A 124 -0.54 -8.38 2.41
CA ALA A 124 -1.92 -8.65 2.83
C ALA A 124 -2.80 -9.06 1.63
N ALA A 125 -2.68 -8.36 0.51
CA ALA A 125 -3.41 -8.66 -0.72
C ALA A 125 -3.06 -10.07 -1.26
N LYS A 126 -1.76 -10.40 -1.37
CA LYS A 126 -1.33 -11.72 -1.83
C LYS A 126 -1.78 -12.84 -0.90
N LYS A 127 -1.81 -12.60 0.42
CA LYS A 127 -2.37 -13.57 1.38
C LYS A 127 -3.83 -13.89 1.09
N LEU A 128 -4.63 -12.91 0.67
CA LEU A 128 -6.03 -13.08 0.24
C LEU A 128 -6.18 -13.50 -1.23
N GLY A 129 -5.06 -13.74 -1.93
CA GLY A 129 -5.05 -14.06 -3.35
C GLY A 129 -5.46 -12.90 -4.25
N ILE A 130 -5.50 -11.66 -3.76
CA ILE A 130 -5.84 -10.47 -4.55
C ILE A 130 -4.62 -10.07 -5.42
N PRO A 131 -4.80 -9.83 -6.73
CA PRO A 131 -3.74 -9.32 -7.60
C PRO A 131 -3.18 -7.97 -7.10
N VAL A 132 -1.88 -7.77 -7.30
CA VAL A 132 -1.17 -6.56 -6.86
C VAL A 132 -0.44 -5.89 -8.02
N THR A 133 -0.71 -4.60 -8.21
CA THR A 133 0.16 -3.70 -8.97
C THR A 133 0.98 -2.85 -8.01
N TRP A 134 2.29 -2.83 -8.17
CA TRP A 134 3.19 -2.05 -7.34
C TRP A 134 3.77 -0.89 -8.13
N ILE A 135 3.41 0.36 -7.78
CA ILE A 135 3.97 1.57 -8.40
C ILE A 135 5.26 1.95 -7.67
N VAL A 136 6.36 2.13 -8.41
CA VAL A 136 7.65 2.58 -7.90
C VAL A 136 7.86 4.03 -8.32
N ALA A 137 7.77 4.96 -7.36
CA ALA A 137 7.84 6.39 -7.60
C ALA A 137 9.23 7.00 -7.30
N GLU A 138 10.14 6.21 -6.74
CA GLU A 138 11.48 6.61 -6.33
C GLU A 138 12.51 5.56 -6.73
N THR A 139 13.73 6.00 -7.01
CA THR A 139 14.84 5.09 -7.29
C THR A 139 15.35 4.47 -5.99
N ILE A 140 15.22 3.14 -5.85
CA ILE A 140 15.84 2.39 -4.74
C ILE A 140 17.35 2.62 -4.77
N GLN A 141 17.94 2.93 -3.62
CA GLN A 141 19.38 3.13 -3.53
C GLN A 141 20.12 1.80 -3.75
N MET A 142 20.92 1.75 -4.81
CA MET A 142 21.63 0.54 -5.19
C MET A 142 22.80 0.25 -4.26
N ASN A 143 22.83 -0.94 -3.69
CA ASN A 143 23.90 -1.48 -2.84
C ASN A 143 23.88 -3.03 -2.89
N GLU A 144 24.71 -3.69 -2.08
CA GLU A 144 24.81 -5.17 -2.06
C GLU A 144 23.51 -5.88 -1.61
N PHE A 145 22.59 -5.17 -0.95
CA PHE A 145 21.31 -5.69 -0.45
C PHE A 145 20.13 -5.39 -1.37
N THR A 146 20.30 -4.62 -2.45
CA THR A 146 19.26 -4.36 -3.46
C THR A 146 18.52 -5.61 -3.95
N PRO A 147 19.18 -6.78 -4.14
CA PRO A 147 18.48 -8.00 -4.54
C PRO A 147 17.41 -8.46 -3.53
N LEU A 148 17.50 -8.07 -2.25
CA LEU A 148 16.48 -8.39 -1.25
C LEU A 148 15.18 -7.62 -1.53
N SER A 149 15.26 -6.30 -1.74
CA SER A 149 14.09 -5.49 -2.09
C SER A 149 13.46 -5.94 -3.40
N ALA A 150 14.28 -6.18 -4.43
CA ALA A 150 13.78 -6.59 -5.75
C ALA A 150 13.06 -7.95 -5.72
N ARG A 151 13.60 -8.95 -4.99
CA ARG A 151 12.94 -10.25 -4.83
C ARG A 151 11.64 -10.17 -4.04
N LEU A 152 11.55 -9.27 -3.04
CA LEU A 152 10.29 -9.07 -2.32
C LEU A 152 9.23 -8.43 -3.21
N MET A 153 9.61 -7.46 -4.04
CA MET A 153 8.67 -6.92 -5.04
C MET A 153 8.23 -7.98 -6.03
N ASP A 154 9.14 -8.80 -6.57
CA ASP A 154 8.77 -9.91 -7.47
C ASP A 154 7.81 -10.91 -6.79
N GLN A 155 8.03 -11.21 -5.52
CA GLN A 155 7.19 -12.12 -4.74
C GLN A 155 5.78 -11.56 -4.49
N TYR A 156 5.68 -10.27 -4.18
CA TYR A 156 4.43 -9.65 -3.70
C TYR A 156 3.71 -8.80 -4.75
N ALA A 157 4.24 -8.69 -5.97
CA ALA A 157 3.61 -8.01 -7.09
C ALA A 157 3.32 -8.97 -8.25
N ASP A 158 2.16 -8.81 -8.86
CA ASP A 158 1.82 -9.40 -10.16
C ASP A 158 2.31 -8.49 -11.29
N TRP A 159 2.27 -7.16 -11.08
CA TRP A 159 2.86 -6.15 -11.96
C TRP A 159 3.59 -5.07 -11.18
N ILE A 160 4.67 -4.55 -11.74
CA ILE A 160 5.44 -3.44 -11.21
C ILE A 160 5.44 -2.31 -12.24
N VAL A 161 4.96 -1.15 -11.84
CA VAL A 161 4.88 0.05 -12.68
C VAL A 161 5.91 1.06 -12.19
N GLY A 162 6.95 1.30 -12.97
CA GLY A 162 7.90 2.39 -12.72
C GLY A 162 7.41 3.69 -13.35
N ILE A 163 7.66 4.81 -12.69
CA ILE A 163 7.40 6.13 -13.29
C ILE A 163 8.46 6.52 -14.35
N SER A 164 9.51 5.71 -14.47
CA SER A 164 10.63 5.87 -15.40
C SER A 164 11.41 4.55 -15.50
N ASP A 165 12.27 4.43 -16.50
CA ASP A 165 13.23 3.33 -16.56
C ASP A 165 14.21 3.38 -15.37
N ALA A 166 14.61 4.57 -14.92
CA ALA A 166 15.48 4.77 -13.76
C ALA A 166 14.89 4.17 -12.47
N THR A 167 13.58 4.25 -12.25
CA THR A 167 12.93 3.62 -11.10
C THR A 167 12.88 2.09 -11.18
N LEU A 168 12.92 1.53 -12.39
CA LEU A 168 12.95 0.08 -12.60
C LEU A 168 14.35 -0.50 -12.65
N GLN A 169 15.38 0.31 -12.91
CA GLN A 169 16.77 -0.11 -13.00
C GLN A 169 17.21 -1.00 -11.81
N PRO A 170 16.89 -0.70 -10.53
CA PRO A 170 17.29 -1.54 -9.40
C PRO A 170 16.65 -2.94 -9.39
N LEU A 171 15.60 -3.15 -10.18
CA LEU A 171 14.83 -4.39 -10.28
C LEU A 171 15.28 -5.28 -11.43
N GLN A 172 15.98 -4.71 -12.42
CA GLN A 172 16.46 -5.41 -13.60
C GLN A 172 17.36 -6.59 -13.22
N GLY A 173 17.11 -7.74 -13.83
CA GLY A 173 17.83 -9.00 -13.55
C GLY A 173 17.36 -9.73 -12.28
N PHE A 174 16.46 -9.16 -11.49
CA PHE A 174 15.88 -9.79 -10.30
C PHE A 174 14.37 -10.00 -10.38
N VAL A 175 13.66 -9.12 -11.10
CA VAL A 175 12.23 -9.23 -11.40
C VAL A 175 12.06 -9.71 -12.83
N SER A 176 11.00 -10.48 -13.08
CA SER A 176 10.66 -10.93 -14.44
C SER A 176 10.22 -9.76 -15.34
N ASP A 177 10.79 -9.66 -16.54
CA ASP A 177 10.54 -8.53 -17.47
C ASP A 177 9.06 -8.33 -17.81
N HIS A 178 8.29 -9.41 -17.96
CA HIS A 178 6.86 -9.34 -18.27
C HIS A 178 6.00 -8.73 -17.16
N LYS A 179 6.54 -8.58 -15.93
CA LYS A 179 5.86 -7.88 -14.83
C LYS A 179 6.10 -6.38 -14.85
N MET A 180 7.16 -5.91 -15.52
CA MET A 180 7.60 -4.52 -15.46
C MET A 180 6.97 -3.68 -16.56
N PHE A 181 6.47 -2.50 -16.20
CA PHE A 181 5.88 -1.54 -17.11
C PHE A 181 6.30 -0.12 -16.74
N VAL A 182 6.54 0.74 -17.73
CA VAL A 182 6.86 2.16 -17.50
C VAL A 182 5.64 3.01 -17.78
N LEU A 183 5.17 3.74 -16.77
CA LEU A 183 4.08 4.70 -16.88
C LEU A 183 4.55 6.07 -16.38
N PRO A 184 5.11 6.90 -17.27
CA PRO A 184 5.63 8.20 -16.90
C PRO A 184 4.54 9.13 -16.34
N PRO A 185 4.89 10.09 -15.48
CA PRO A 185 3.94 11.08 -14.97
C PRO A 185 3.37 11.95 -16.09
N SER A 186 2.17 12.49 -15.85
CA SER A 186 1.46 13.39 -16.75
C SER A 186 0.66 14.42 -15.95
N TRP A 187 -0.05 15.30 -16.64
CA TRP A 187 -0.86 16.36 -16.05
C TRP A 187 -2.17 16.57 -16.82
N HIS A 188 -3.14 17.14 -16.12
CA HIS A 188 -4.38 17.64 -16.69
C HIS A 188 -4.17 19.08 -17.19
N THR A 189 -4.42 19.34 -18.46
CA THR A 189 -4.13 20.65 -19.07
C THR A 189 -5.07 21.73 -18.52
N GLU A 190 -6.28 21.34 -18.12
CA GLU A 190 -7.29 22.20 -17.50
C GLU A 190 -6.87 22.82 -16.15
N HIS A 191 -5.80 22.32 -15.51
CA HIS A 191 -5.26 22.93 -14.29
C HIS A 191 -4.35 24.13 -14.55
N TYR A 192 -3.98 24.36 -15.81
CA TYR A 192 -3.13 25.46 -16.23
C TYR A 192 -3.93 26.53 -16.96
N ASP A 193 -3.59 27.80 -16.71
CA ASP A 193 -4.15 28.95 -17.40
C ASP A 193 -3.04 29.75 -18.10
N PRO A 194 -2.63 29.33 -19.32
CA PRO A 194 -1.57 30.01 -20.05
C PRO A 194 -1.84 31.48 -20.34
N GLY A 195 -3.12 31.88 -20.42
CA GLY A 195 -3.50 33.28 -20.64
C GLY A 195 -3.09 34.20 -19.48
N GLN A 196 -2.98 33.66 -18.27
CA GLN A 196 -2.58 34.42 -17.08
C GLN A 196 -1.07 34.45 -16.85
N TRP A 197 -0.28 33.60 -17.54
CA TRP A 197 1.16 33.49 -17.28
C TRP A 197 1.93 34.81 -17.48
N PRO A 198 1.66 35.66 -18.49
CA PRO A 198 2.35 36.94 -18.62
C PRO A 198 2.11 37.88 -17.43
N ILE A 199 0.88 37.95 -16.94
CA ILE A 199 0.50 38.78 -15.79
C ILE A 199 1.14 38.21 -14.51
N LYS A 200 1.08 36.89 -14.32
CA LYS A 200 1.70 36.22 -13.17
C LYS A 200 3.23 36.42 -13.15
N ARG A 201 3.88 36.33 -14.32
CA ARG A 201 5.31 36.66 -14.49
C ARG A 201 5.61 38.09 -14.04
N GLN A 202 4.86 39.07 -14.55
CA GLN A 202 5.07 40.48 -14.23
C GLN A 202 4.92 40.73 -12.72
N ASN A 203 3.86 40.20 -12.12
CA ASN A 203 3.59 40.36 -10.70
C ASN A 203 4.69 39.74 -9.83
N LYS A 204 5.09 38.49 -10.11
CA LYS A 204 6.13 37.81 -9.33
C LYS A 204 7.49 38.48 -9.50
N ARG A 205 7.82 38.98 -10.70
CA ARG A 205 9.06 39.75 -10.93
C ARG A 205 9.06 41.10 -10.21
N ALA A 206 7.92 41.80 -10.19
CA ALA A 206 7.78 43.04 -9.43
C ALA A 206 7.93 42.82 -7.91
N GLU A 207 7.36 41.72 -7.38
CA GLU A 207 7.48 41.33 -5.97
C GLU A 207 8.95 41.18 -5.53
N ILE A 208 9.80 40.64 -6.40
CA ILE A 208 11.24 40.45 -6.14
C ILE A 208 12.12 41.58 -6.69
N GLY A 209 11.53 42.67 -7.20
CA GLY A 209 12.26 43.85 -7.68
C GLY A 209 13.07 43.63 -8.96
N ILE A 210 12.62 42.75 -9.85
CA ILE A 210 13.31 42.42 -11.11
C ILE A 210 12.55 43.01 -12.31
N HIS A 211 13.29 43.70 -13.19
CA HIS A 211 12.76 44.16 -14.48
C HIS A 211 12.71 43.04 -15.53
N ASP A 212 11.78 43.13 -16.48
CA ASP A 212 11.50 42.02 -17.39
C ASP A 212 12.65 41.66 -18.35
N GLU A 213 13.56 42.62 -18.60
CA GLU A 213 14.73 42.47 -19.45
C GLU A 213 15.84 41.61 -18.82
N ARG A 214 15.83 41.44 -17.49
CA ARG A 214 16.83 40.63 -16.79
C ARG A 214 16.53 39.14 -16.97
N PRO A 215 17.51 38.33 -17.44
CA PRO A 215 17.34 36.90 -17.46
C PRO A 215 17.29 36.34 -16.03
N VAL A 216 16.23 35.61 -15.70
CA VAL A 216 16.04 34.97 -14.40
C VAL A 216 16.30 33.47 -14.51
N ILE A 217 17.30 32.99 -13.77
CA ILE A 217 17.68 31.59 -13.65
C ILE A 217 17.09 31.05 -12.35
N GLY A 218 16.34 29.97 -12.43
CA GLY A 218 15.53 29.46 -11.33
C GLY A 218 15.97 28.11 -10.78
N TYR A 219 15.95 27.99 -9.45
CA TYR A 219 16.03 26.74 -8.71
C TYR A 219 14.72 26.52 -7.94
N ILE A 220 14.15 25.32 -8.06
CA ILE A 220 12.90 24.92 -7.39
C ILE A 220 13.09 23.57 -6.74
N SER A 221 12.76 23.45 -5.45
CA SER A 221 12.66 22.16 -4.77
C SER A 221 11.56 22.18 -3.72
N SER A 222 10.83 21.07 -3.54
CA SER A 222 9.90 20.93 -2.41
C SER A 222 10.64 21.02 -1.08
N ASP A 223 11.77 20.33 -1.00
CA ASP A 223 12.62 20.20 0.18
C ASP A 223 14.07 20.52 -0.19
N ILE A 224 14.72 21.40 0.57
CA ILE A 224 16.08 21.86 0.32
C ILE A 224 17.02 21.20 1.34
N TYR A 225 17.92 20.37 0.82
CA TYR A 225 19.02 19.70 1.51
C TYR A 225 20.16 19.43 0.50
N ALA A 226 21.36 19.06 0.98
CA ALA A 226 22.60 19.00 0.19
C ALA A 226 22.46 18.28 -1.17
N ASN A 227 21.79 17.14 -1.15
CA ASN A 227 21.62 16.28 -2.32
C ASN A 227 20.72 16.86 -3.43
N LYS A 228 20.00 17.97 -3.17
CA LYS A 228 19.27 18.73 -4.20
C LYS A 228 20.13 19.76 -4.92
N GLY A 229 21.37 20.00 -4.47
CA GLY A 229 22.40 20.76 -5.20
C GLY A 229 22.20 22.27 -5.20
N LEU A 230 21.54 22.85 -4.19
CA LEU A 230 21.41 24.30 -4.07
C LEU A 230 22.77 25.01 -4.02
N ASP A 231 23.76 24.44 -3.35
CA ASP A 231 25.14 24.94 -3.31
C ASP A 231 25.78 24.96 -4.69
N HIS A 232 25.55 23.94 -5.53
CA HIS A 232 25.98 23.92 -6.92
C HIS A 232 25.27 25.02 -7.73
N PHE A 233 23.97 25.23 -7.52
CA PHE A 233 23.22 26.34 -8.13
C PHE A 233 23.79 27.72 -7.74
N ILE A 234 24.17 27.90 -6.48
CA ILE A 234 24.77 29.14 -6.01
C ILE A 234 26.17 29.32 -6.62
N GLN A 235 26.98 28.27 -6.70
CA GLN A 235 28.30 28.33 -7.32
C GLN A 235 28.23 28.75 -8.80
N ILE A 236 27.33 28.16 -9.60
CA ILE A 236 27.14 28.61 -10.98
C ILE A 236 26.68 30.07 -11.04
N GLY A 237 25.82 30.48 -10.09
CA GLY A 237 25.33 31.85 -10.04
C GLY A 237 26.43 32.86 -9.78
N ILE A 238 27.29 32.60 -8.79
CA ILE A 238 28.46 33.43 -8.50
C ILE A 238 29.41 33.51 -9.71
N CYS A 239 29.62 32.40 -10.42
CA CYS A 239 30.44 32.40 -11.64
C CYS A 239 29.83 33.24 -12.77
N ILE A 240 28.51 33.15 -12.97
CA ILE A 240 27.81 33.89 -14.03
C ILE A 240 27.73 35.38 -13.69
N CYS A 241 27.43 35.76 -12.44
CA CYS A 241 27.37 37.17 -12.01
C CYS A 241 28.66 37.95 -12.28
N LYS A 242 29.83 37.28 -12.31
CA LYS A 242 31.12 37.89 -12.67
C LYS A 242 31.18 38.36 -14.14
N THR A 243 30.43 37.71 -15.02
CA THR A 243 30.48 37.92 -16.48
C THR A 243 29.18 38.46 -17.06
N ASN A 244 28.06 38.36 -16.33
CA ASN A 244 26.76 38.85 -16.73
C ASN A 244 26.05 39.53 -15.54
N PRO A 245 26.19 40.86 -15.39
CA PRO A 245 25.59 41.60 -14.27
C PRO A 245 24.06 41.74 -14.36
N MET A 246 23.44 41.35 -15.47
CA MET A 246 21.98 41.36 -15.65
C MET A 246 21.32 40.05 -15.22
N ALA A 247 22.09 38.98 -15.03
CA ALA A 247 21.56 37.70 -14.59
C ALA A 247 21.04 37.76 -13.16
N HIS A 248 19.88 37.16 -12.92
CA HIS A 248 19.30 37.07 -11.58
C HIS A 248 18.97 35.62 -11.24
N PHE A 249 19.24 35.21 -10.00
CA PHE A 249 19.09 33.85 -9.52
C PHE A 249 17.94 33.78 -8.51
N MET A 250 16.90 33.05 -8.84
CA MET A 250 15.71 32.88 -8.01
C MET A 250 15.69 31.48 -7.40
N ILE A 251 15.60 31.40 -6.07
CA ILE A 251 15.59 30.15 -5.31
C ILE A 251 14.24 30.04 -4.60
N THR A 252 13.51 28.94 -4.79
CA THR A 252 12.28 28.66 -4.04
C THR A 252 12.25 27.23 -3.54
N GLY A 253 11.75 27.06 -2.31
CA GLY A 253 11.58 25.75 -1.68
C GLY A 253 11.60 25.81 -0.17
N LYS A 254 11.32 24.67 0.47
CA LYS A 254 11.31 24.56 1.94
C LYS A 254 12.66 24.04 2.45
N PRO A 255 13.40 24.79 3.30
CA PRO A 255 14.60 24.26 3.94
C PRO A 255 14.24 23.12 4.91
N THR A 256 14.76 21.92 4.65
CA THR A 256 14.62 20.76 5.55
C THR A 256 15.93 20.43 6.27
N ASP A 257 17.04 21.01 5.82
CA ASP A 257 18.33 20.99 6.50
C ASP A 257 18.77 22.43 6.80
N PRO A 258 18.52 22.93 8.03
CA PRO A 258 18.86 24.31 8.41
C PRO A 258 20.36 24.61 8.36
N VAL A 259 21.22 23.63 8.65
CA VAL A 259 22.68 23.80 8.67
C VAL A 259 23.19 23.98 7.24
N TYR A 260 22.70 23.15 6.33
CA TYR A 260 23.01 23.27 4.91
C TYR A 260 22.49 24.59 4.33
N MET A 261 21.27 25.00 4.68
CA MET A 261 20.71 26.27 4.22
C MET A 261 21.53 27.47 4.72
N ASP A 262 21.93 27.49 6.00
CA ASP A 262 22.81 28.54 6.55
C ASP A 262 24.16 28.62 5.81
N SER A 263 24.75 27.47 5.47
CA SER A 263 25.96 27.40 4.64
C SER A 263 25.75 28.02 3.25
N CYS A 264 24.63 27.70 2.59
CA CYS A 264 24.25 28.26 1.29
C CYS A 264 24.07 29.79 1.37
N LEU A 265 23.38 30.30 2.39
CA LEU A 265 23.17 31.74 2.57
C LEU A 265 24.48 32.48 2.83
N LYS A 266 25.37 31.89 3.65
CA LYS A 266 26.73 32.43 3.83
C LYS A 266 27.48 32.47 2.51
N MET A 267 27.39 31.45 1.66
CA MET A 267 28.04 31.45 0.35
C MET A 267 27.58 32.63 -0.52
N ILE A 268 26.26 32.91 -0.54
CA ILE A 268 25.70 34.07 -1.25
C ILE A 268 26.24 35.37 -0.65
N LEU A 269 26.16 35.54 0.68
CA LEU A 269 26.57 36.77 1.38
C LEU A 269 28.05 37.12 1.17
N HIS A 270 28.94 36.13 1.24
CA HIS A 270 30.38 36.35 1.07
C HIS A 270 30.81 36.51 -0.40
N SER A 271 29.91 36.27 -1.36
CA SER A 271 30.25 36.35 -2.79
C SER A 271 30.36 37.78 -3.33
N GLY A 272 29.76 38.77 -2.65
CA GLY A 272 29.59 40.13 -3.15
C GLY A 272 28.46 40.30 -4.17
N TYR A 273 27.73 39.24 -4.52
CA TYR A 273 26.66 39.25 -5.53
C TYR A 273 25.26 39.06 -4.95
N SER A 274 25.06 39.24 -3.64
CA SER A 274 23.80 38.98 -2.94
C SER A 274 22.58 39.66 -3.56
N SER A 275 22.73 40.85 -4.17
CA SER A 275 21.64 41.58 -4.83
C SER A 275 21.11 40.91 -6.10
N GLN A 276 21.83 39.94 -6.66
CA GLN A 276 21.41 39.13 -7.82
C GLN A 276 20.77 37.80 -7.39
N PHE A 277 20.55 37.57 -6.09
CA PHE A 277 19.88 36.37 -5.58
C PHE A 277 18.59 36.74 -4.85
N SER A 278 17.49 36.06 -5.16
CA SER A 278 16.23 36.14 -4.42
C SER A 278 15.87 34.79 -3.83
N LEU A 279 15.63 34.77 -2.52
CA LEU A 279 15.13 33.61 -1.81
C LEU A 279 13.62 33.77 -1.58
N LEU A 280 12.83 32.88 -2.15
CA LEU A 280 11.38 32.83 -2.00
C LEU A 280 11.00 31.68 -1.06
N SER A 281 9.93 31.91 -0.30
CA SER A 281 9.29 30.84 0.45
C SER A 281 8.65 29.82 -0.50
N PHE A 282 8.23 28.69 0.04
CA PHE A 282 7.47 27.69 -0.71
C PHE A 282 6.19 28.32 -1.27
N GLU A 283 6.01 28.22 -2.59
CA GLU A 283 4.88 28.79 -3.32
C GLU A 283 3.99 27.65 -3.84
N PRO A 284 2.74 27.52 -3.37
CA PRO A 284 1.83 26.49 -3.85
C PRO A 284 1.38 26.70 -5.30
N ASP A 285 1.29 27.96 -5.78
CA ASP A 285 0.93 28.26 -7.17
C ASP A 285 2.18 28.30 -8.06
N ILE A 286 2.56 27.14 -8.60
CA ILE A 286 3.67 27.01 -9.54
C ILE A 286 3.50 27.87 -10.81
N GLN A 287 2.27 28.25 -11.17
CA GLN A 287 2.01 29.13 -12.32
C GLN A 287 2.40 30.59 -12.05
N SER A 288 2.73 30.95 -10.81
CA SER A 288 3.35 32.23 -10.49
C SER A 288 4.88 32.19 -10.57
N VAL A 289 5.46 31.00 -10.39
CA VAL A 289 6.91 30.80 -10.24
C VAL A 289 7.59 30.56 -11.58
N TYR A 290 7.19 29.52 -12.31
CA TYR A 290 7.86 29.14 -13.56
C TYR A 290 7.78 30.25 -14.61
N PRO A 291 6.65 30.95 -14.81
CA PRO A 291 6.61 32.07 -15.75
C PRO A 291 7.60 33.19 -15.44
N ALA A 292 7.96 33.42 -14.17
CA ALA A 292 8.97 34.41 -13.77
C ALA A 292 10.41 34.01 -14.14
N MET A 293 10.66 32.72 -14.41
CA MET A 293 11.96 32.19 -14.82
C MET A 293 12.12 32.22 -16.34
N ASP A 294 13.38 32.32 -16.79
CA ASP A 294 13.80 32.18 -18.19
C ASP A 294 14.63 30.91 -18.44
N VAL A 295 15.29 30.39 -17.40
CA VAL A 295 15.98 29.10 -17.40
C VAL A 295 15.70 28.41 -16.07
N VAL A 296 15.37 27.12 -16.10
CA VAL A 296 15.24 26.29 -14.90
C VAL A 296 16.48 25.43 -14.76
N VAL A 297 17.06 25.37 -13.56
CA VAL A 297 18.22 24.53 -13.27
C VAL A 297 17.85 23.50 -12.22
N VAL A 298 18.10 22.22 -12.53
CA VAL A 298 17.84 21.08 -11.64
C VAL A 298 19.17 20.35 -11.36
N PRO A 299 19.98 20.86 -10.41
CA PRO A 299 21.32 20.33 -10.12
C PRO A 299 21.27 19.16 -9.12
N SER A 300 20.28 18.27 -9.24
CA SER A 300 20.10 17.18 -8.28
C SER A 300 21.25 16.18 -8.32
N LEU A 301 21.80 15.89 -7.14
CA LEU A 301 22.84 14.88 -6.93
C LEU A 301 22.25 13.49 -6.62
N LEU A 302 20.93 13.39 -6.47
CA LEU A 302 20.23 12.11 -6.33
C LEU A 302 19.84 11.56 -7.69
N ASN A 303 19.75 10.24 -7.79
CA ASN A 303 19.10 9.60 -8.93
C ASN A 303 17.59 9.88 -8.83
N GLU A 304 17.15 10.97 -9.45
CA GLU A 304 15.75 11.36 -9.49
C GLU A 304 14.90 10.23 -10.08
N GLY A 305 13.74 9.98 -9.47
CA GLY A 305 12.79 8.98 -9.98
C GLY A 305 12.35 9.34 -11.39
N PHE A 306 11.81 10.54 -11.58
CA PHE A 306 11.45 11.06 -12.91
C PHE A 306 11.99 12.47 -13.16
N GLY A 307 11.87 13.37 -12.19
CA GLY A 307 12.26 14.79 -12.35
C GLY A 307 11.06 15.69 -12.62
N LEU A 308 10.08 15.71 -11.71
CA LEU A 308 8.86 16.52 -11.85
C LEU A 308 9.16 18.02 -12.01
N THR A 309 10.19 18.56 -11.35
CA THR A 309 10.61 19.96 -11.55
C THR A 309 11.05 20.23 -12.99
N ALA A 310 11.73 19.29 -13.63
CA ALA A 310 12.10 19.40 -15.04
C ALA A 310 10.86 19.30 -15.94
N LEU A 311 9.95 18.36 -15.63
CA LEU A 311 8.68 18.22 -16.35
C LEU A 311 7.89 19.52 -16.34
N GLU A 312 7.67 20.09 -15.15
CA GLU A 312 6.97 21.36 -14.97
C GLU A 312 7.67 22.49 -15.74
N GLY A 313 9.00 22.62 -15.64
CA GLY A 313 9.75 23.61 -16.43
C GLY A 313 9.48 23.51 -17.94
N LEU A 314 9.44 22.29 -18.48
CA LEU A 314 9.13 22.03 -19.89
C LEU A 314 7.67 22.36 -20.24
N ILE A 315 6.71 22.09 -19.35
CA ILE A 315 5.29 22.47 -19.51
C ILE A 315 5.15 23.99 -19.67
N PHE A 316 5.89 24.77 -18.88
CA PHE A 316 5.92 26.24 -18.99
C PHE A 316 6.80 26.75 -20.14
N GLY A 317 7.26 25.87 -21.04
CA GLY A 317 8.10 26.25 -22.17
C GLY A 317 9.46 26.82 -21.75
N LYS A 318 10.03 26.35 -20.63
CA LYS A 318 11.34 26.82 -20.15
C LYS A 318 12.44 25.88 -20.62
N PRO A 319 13.59 26.41 -21.07
CA PRO A 319 14.83 25.63 -21.13
C PRO A 319 15.16 25.09 -19.74
N VAL A 320 15.46 23.80 -19.66
CA VAL A 320 15.83 23.12 -18.41
C VAL A 320 17.25 22.59 -18.54
N VAL A 321 18.13 23.06 -17.65
CA VAL A 321 19.49 22.54 -17.49
C VAL A 321 19.50 21.63 -16.26
N ALA A 322 20.04 20.42 -16.38
CA ALA A 322 20.03 19.48 -15.28
C ALA A 322 21.29 18.60 -15.27
N TYR A 323 21.58 17.97 -14.13
CA TYR A 323 22.58 16.90 -14.10
C TYR A 323 22.08 15.62 -14.78
N ARG A 324 23.01 14.86 -15.38
CA ARG A 324 22.79 13.48 -15.86
C ARG A 324 22.53 12.55 -14.68
N SER A 325 21.28 12.52 -14.19
CA SER A 325 20.90 11.76 -13.01
C SER A 325 19.48 11.18 -13.09
N GLY A 326 19.38 9.84 -13.12
CA GLY A 326 18.10 9.12 -13.13
C GLY A 326 17.14 9.59 -14.23
N GLY A 327 15.87 9.78 -13.87
CA GLY A 327 14.81 10.20 -14.80
C GLY A 327 15.04 11.56 -15.48
N LEU A 328 15.94 12.41 -14.97
CA LEU A 328 16.32 13.66 -15.65
C LEU A 328 16.96 13.38 -17.02
N ILE A 329 17.68 12.26 -17.16
CA ILE A 329 18.25 11.83 -18.43
C ILE A 329 17.11 11.49 -19.40
N GLU A 330 16.15 10.67 -18.95
CA GLU A 330 15.03 10.20 -19.77
C GLU A 330 14.16 11.35 -20.26
N ILE A 331 13.77 12.27 -19.37
CA ILE A 331 12.88 13.38 -19.72
C ILE A 331 13.55 14.35 -20.70
N LEU A 332 14.82 14.72 -20.47
CA LEU A 332 15.53 15.66 -21.35
C LEU A 332 15.90 15.00 -22.68
N THR A 333 16.22 13.71 -22.71
CA THR A 333 16.47 12.98 -23.96
C THR A 333 15.18 12.87 -24.78
N SER A 334 14.09 12.43 -24.16
CA SER A 334 12.80 12.22 -24.85
C SER A 334 12.18 13.51 -25.38
N THR A 335 12.56 14.67 -24.82
CA THR A 335 12.07 15.98 -25.25
C THR A 335 13.03 16.74 -26.16
N GLY A 336 14.17 16.14 -26.55
CA GLY A 336 15.16 16.77 -27.44
C GLY A 336 16.06 17.81 -26.76
N ASN A 337 16.20 17.74 -25.45
CA ASN A 337 17.00 18.65 -24.61
C ASN A 337 18.28 18.00 -24.05
N GLU A 338 18.72 16.86 -24.60
CA GLU A 338 19.89 16.12 -24.08
C GLU A 338 21.17 16.97 -24.01
N HIS A 339 21.35 17.92 -24.93
CA HIS A 339 22.50 18.82 -24.96
C HIS A 339 22.58 19.77 -23.73
N LEU A 340 21.49 19.93 -22.98
CA LEU A 340 21.40 20.69 -21.74
C LEU A 340 21.64 19.85 -20.48
N LEU A 341 21.94 18.56 -20.63
CA LEU A 341 22.38 17.70 -19.55
C LEU A 341 23.88 17.91 -19.27
N ALA A 342 24.19 18.34 -18.05
CA ALA A 342 25.55 18.46 -17.54
C ALA A 342 26.01 17.18 -16.82
N GLN A 343 27.31 16.92 -16.77
CA GLN A 343 27.87 15.83 -15.98
C GLN A 343 27.55 16.02 -14.49
N LYS A 344 27.11 14.94 -13.84
CA LYS A 344 26.64 14.98 -12.46
C LYS A 344 27.76 15.42 -11.52
N GLY A 345 27.52 16.50 -10.78
CA GLY A 345 28.49 17.11 -9.87
C GLY A 345 29.50 18.05 -10.53
N ASP A 346 29.50 18.17 -11.86
CA ASP A 346 30.37 19.09 -12.59
C ASP A 346 29.71 20.48 -12.66
N VAL A 347 30.11 21.36 -11.74
CA VAL A 347 29.62 22.74 -11.66
C VAL A 347 30.04 23.57 -12.89
N GLN A 348 31.19 23.28 -13.48
CA GLN A 348 31.67 24.03 -14.64
C GLN A 348 30.88 23.68 -15.90
N ASP A 349 30.63 22.39 -16.15
CA ASP A 349 29.77 21.97 -17.25
C ASP A 349 28.36 22.55 -17.09
N LEU A 350 27.80 22.49 -15.87
CA LEU A 350 26.51 23.12 -15.55
C LEU A 350 26.51 24.63 -15.85
N THR A 351 27.58 25.34 -15.46
CA THR A 351 27.78 26.77 -15.76
C THR A 351 27.79 27.02 -17.26
N ASN A 352 28.53 26.21 -18.03
CA ASN A 352 28.65 26.36 -19.48
C ASN A 352 27.30 26.21 -20.18
N LYS A 353 26.46 25.25 -19.74
CA LYS A 353 25.10 25.06 -20.29
C LYS A 353 24.20 26.27 -20.01
N VAL A 354 24.26 26.85 -18.82
CA VAL A 354 23.48 28.04 -18.49
C VAL A 354 24.01 29.25 -19.27
N GLN A 355 25.33 29.44 -19.36
CA GLN A 355 25.93 30.52 -20.16
C GLN A 355 25.57 30.43 -21.65
N TYR A 356 25.52 29.21 -22.22
CA TYR A 356 25.01 29.00 -23.58
C TYR A 356 23.59 29.56 -23.74
N LEU A 357 22.68 29.25 -22.81
CA LEU A 357 21.33 29.78 -22.82
C LEU A 357 21.26 31.29 -22.59
N LEU A 358 22.22 31.87 -21.85
CA LEU A 358 22.28 33.31 -21.60
C LEU A 358 22.92 34.10 -22.75
N SER A 359 23.65 33.44 -23.65
CA SER A 359 24.38 34.08 -24.75
C SER A 359 23.47 34.74 -25.79
N ASP A 360 22.27 34.19 -26.04
CA ASP A 360 21.25 34.79 -26.90
C ASP A 360 19.85 34.44 -26.39
N HIS A 361 19.00 35.46 -26.22
CA HIS A 361 17.59 35.27 -25.89
C HIS A 361 16.80 34.45 -26.91
N ARG A 362 17.20 34.47 -28.20
CA ARG A 362 16.55 33.69 -29.26
C ARG A 362 16.66 32.18 -29.02
N ILE A 363 17.82 31.71 -28.54
CA ILE A 363 18.03 30.32 -28.17
C ILE A 363 17.00 29.87 -27.12
N ARG A 364 16.75 30.71 -26.10
CA ARG A 364 15.76 30.40 -25.05
C ARG A 364 14.34 30.36 -25.61
N GLN A 365 13.99 31.28 -26.50
CA GLN A 365 12.67 31.32 -27.14
C GLN A 365 12.42 30.12 -28.05
N GLU A 366 13.41 29.73 -28.86
CA GLU A 366 13.33 28.56 -29.75
C GLU A 366 13.18 27.26 -28.97
N ILE A 367 14.00 27.06 -27.93
CA ILE A 367 13.91 25.90 -27.04
C ILE A 367 12.55 25.91 -26.32
N GLY A 368 12.10 27.05 -25.83
CA GLY A 368 10.82 27.17 -25.14
C GLY A 368 9.63 26.82 -26.01
N SER A 369 9.59 27.35 -27.24
CA SER A 369 8.56 27.05 -28.24
C SER A 369 8.50 25.56 -28.57
N ARG A 370 9.66 24.92 -28.77
CA ARG A 370 9.76 23.47 -28.98
C ARG A 370 9.26 22.70 -27.76
N ASN A 371 9.67 23.09 -26.55
CA ASN A 371 9.28 22.41 -25.31
C ASN A 371 7.75 22.41 -25.14
N SER A 372 7.09 23.55 -25.38
CA SER A 372 5.62 23.67 -25.31
C SER A 372 4.87 22.77 -26.30
N GLN A 373 5.52 22.25 -27.35
CA GLN A 373 4.91 21.31 -28.29
C GLN A 373 5.27 19.85 -27.93
N THR A 374 6.58 19.57 -27.79
CA THR A 374 7.08 18.21 -27.60
C THR A 374 6.64 17.61 -26.27
N ILE A 375 6.54 18.41 -25.20
CA ILE A 375 6.18 17.87 -23.88
C ILE A 375 4.78 17.23 -23.88
N HIS A 376 3.82 17.84 -24.57
CA HIS A 376 2.46 17.31 -24.70
C HIS A 376 2.43 16.00 -25.51
N GLN A 377 3.27 15.89 -26.54
CA GLN A 377 3.35 14.68 -27.36
C GLN A 377 3.94 13.49 -26.58
N VAL A 378 4.95 13.73 -25.75
CA VAL A 378 5.70 12.66 -25.08
C VAL A 378 5.04 12.28 -23.75
N PHE A 379 4.66 13.28 -22.95
CA PHE A 379 4.21 13.14 -21.56
C PHE A 379 2.83 13.73 -21.29
N GLY A 380 2.16 14.34 -22.28
CA GLY A 380 0.80 14.86 -22.12
C GLY A 380 -0.24 13.76 -21.91
N ILE A 381 -1.46 14.17 -21.57
CA ILE A 381 -2.52 13.27 -21.11
C ILE A 381 -2.87 12.18 -22.13
N ASP A 382 -2.83 12.47 -23.43
CA ASP A 382 -3.14 11.47 -24.47
C ASP A 382 -2.07 10.39 -24.55
N ALA A 383 -0.80 10.79 -24.45
CA ALA A 383 0.32 9.86 -24.42
C ALA A 383 0.30 9.01 -23.14
N TYR A 384 -0.12 9.59 -22.01
CA TYR A 384 -0.35 8.86 -20.77
C TYR A 384 -1.48 7.85 -20.90
N ARG A 385 -2.66 8.27 -21.39
CA ARG A 385 -3.84 7.41 -21.56
C ARG A 385 -3.59 6.27 -22.53
N SER A 386 -2.79 6.49 -23.59
CA SER A 386 -2.36 5.42 -24.49
C SER A 386 -1.55 4.35 -23.75
N ARG A 387 -0.56 4.75 -22.95
CA ARG A 387 0.26 3.81 -22.14
C ARG A 387 -0.57 3.13 -21.05
N LEU A 388 -1.44 3.89 -20.37
CA LEU A 388 -2.37 3.33 -19.40
C LEU A 388 -3.28 2.29 -20.05
N GLY A 389 -3.84 2.56 -21.25
CA GLY A 389 -4.66 1.61 -21.99
C GLY A 389 -3.94 0.30 -22.30
N GLN A 390 -2.65 0.36 -22.66
CA GLN A 390 -1.81 -0.84 -22.83
C GLN A 390 -1.69 -1.61 -21.51
N PHE A 391 -1.39 -0.91 -20.41
CA PHE A 391 -1.32 -1.54 -19.10
C PHE A 391 -2.66 -2.17 -18.67
N LEU A 392 -3.77 -1.47 -18.86
CA LEU A 392 -5.10 -1.98 -18.53
C LEU A 392 -5.45 -3.24 -19.33
N SER A 393 -5.03 -3.32 -20.60
CA SER A 393 -5.27 -4.52 -21.43
C SER A 393 -4.56 -5.77 -20.88
N LEU A 394 -3.46 -5.61 -20.13
CA LEU A 394 -2.77 -6.70 -19.44
C LEU A 394 -3.52 -7.13 -18.16
N LEU A 395 -4.18 -6.17 -17.49
CA LEU A 395 -4.95 -6.41 -16.27
C LEU A 395 -6.29 -7.09 -16.54
N SER A 396 -7.00 -6.70 -17.60
CA SER A 396 -8.41 -7.10 -17.84
C SER A 396 -8.64 -8.62 -17.76
N PRO A 397 -7.86 -9.49 -18.42
CA PRO A 397 -8.09 -10.94 -18.36
C PRO A 397 -7.97 -11.51 -16.94
N HIS A 398 -7.10 -10.93 -16.11
CA HIS A 398 -6.87 -11.39 -14.74
C HIS A 398 -8.01 -10.95 -13.80
N LEU A 399 -8.54 -9.75 -14.01
CA LEU A 399 -9.70 -9.25 -13.27
C LEU A 399 -10.98 -10.03 -13.63
N GLU A 400 -11.15 -10.36 -14.91
CA GLU A 400 -12.25 -11.22 -15.38
C GLU A 400 -12.16 -12.63 -14.80
N ALA A 401 -10.98 -13.26 -14.83
CA ALA A 401 -10.75 -14.57 -14.24
C ALA A 401 -11.08 -14.58 -12.73
N ARG A 402 -10.63 -13.57 -11.98
CA ARG A 402 -10.94 -13.42 -10.55
C ARG A 402 -12.44 -13.28 -10.29
N SER A 403 -13.14 -12.49 -11.10
CA SER A 403 -14.60 -12.34 -10.99
C SER A 403 -15.32 -13.67 -11.18
N LEU A 404 -14.90 -14.47 -12.16
CA LEU A 404 -15.43 -15.82 -12.39
C LEU A 404 -15.13 -16.78 -11.23
N GLU A 405 -13.94 -16.69 -10.62
CA GLU A 405 -13.59 -17.48 -9.43
C GLU A 405 -14.47 -17.12 -8.23
N LYS A 406 -14.74 -15.83 -8.00
CA LYS A 406 -15.67 -15.37 -6.94
C LYS A 406 -17.09 -15.92 -7.14
N GLN A 407 -17.57 -16.01 -8.38
CA GLN A 407 -18.88 -16.62 -8.67
C GLN A 407 -18.95 -18.12 -8.36
N ARG A 408 -17.80 -18.81 -8.39
CA ARG A 408 -17.66 -20.24 -8.06
C ARG A 408 -17.29 -20.49 -6.60
N ALA A 409 -17.26 -19.44 -5.76
CA ALA A 409 -16.86 -19.53 -4.37
C ALA A 409 -17.70 -20.55 -3.57
N PRO A 410 -17.09 -21.19 -2.55
CA PRO A 410 -17.79 -22.14 -1.70
C PRO A 410 -18.99 -21.46 -1.02
N ARG A 411 -20.16 -22.09 -1.13
CA ARG A 411 -21.38 -21.61 -0.47
C ARG A 411 -21.40 -22.10 0.97
N PHE A 412 -21.36 -21.15 1.89
CA PHE A 412 -21.59 -21.41 3.30
C PHE A 412 -23.09 -21.37 3.60
N PRO A 413 -23.60 -22.21 4.52
CA PRO A 413 -24.96 -22.09 5.01
C PRO A 413 -25.24 -20.68 5.55
N ASP A 414 -26.44 -20.18 5.29
CA ASP A 414 -26.89 -18.89 5.84
C ASP A 414 -26.92 -18.94 7.38
N TYR A 415 -26.74 -17.76 7.97
CA TYR A 415 -26.70 -17.45 9.40
C TYR A 415 -25.50 -18.01 10.16
N LEU A 416 -24.44 -18.41 9.46
CA LEU A 416 -23.14 -18.69 10.08
C LEU A 416 -22.40 -17.40 10.44
N LEU A 417 -21.82 -17.37 11.63
CA LEU A 417 -20.85 -16.35 12.03
C LEU A 417 -19.46 -16.87 11.69
N LEU A 418 -18.74 -16.20 10.82
CA LEU A 418 -17.41 -16.62 10.36
C LEU A 418 -16.39 -15.49 10.54
N LYS A 419 -15.16 -15.88 10.83
CA LYS A 419 -13.98 -15.00 10.75
C LYS A 419 -12.83 -15.71 10.04
N GLY A 420 -11.91 -14.93 9.50
CA GLY A 420 -10.67 -15.47 8.96
C GLY A 420 -9.74 -15.97 10.07
N GLU A 421 -8.82 -16.85 9.72
CA GLU A 421 -7.78 -17.35 10.64
C GLU A 421 -6.88 -16.23 11.16
N SER A 422 -6.60 -15.22 10.32
CA SER A 422 -5.73 -14.08 10.68
C SER A 422 -6.48 -12.75 10.80
N SER A 423 -7.72 -12.72 10.33
CA SER A 423 -8.63 -11.57 10.44
C SER A 423 -9.27 -11.50 11.84
N HIS A 424 -9.52 -10.28 12.32
CA HIS A 424 -10.24 -10.02 13.57
C HIS A 424 -11.72 -9.72 13.33
N THR A 425 -12.10 -9.32 12.12
CA THR A 425 -13.49 -9.02 11.81
C THR A 425 -14.35 -10.29 11.72
N VAL A 426 -15.62 -10.17 12.13
CA VAL A 426 -16.61 -11.23 12.09
C VAL A 426 -17.68 -10.87 11.07
N PHE A 427 -18.04 -11.84 10.25
CA PHE A 427 -19.10 -11.73 9.26
C PHE A 427 -20.26 -12.66 9.59
N LEU A 428 -21.48 -12.20 9.33
CA LEU A 428 -22.64 -13.07 9.21
C LEU A 428 -22.80 -13.47 7.74
N ILE A 429 -22.96 -14.76 7.46
CA ILE A 429 -23.33 -15.22 6.12
C ILE A 429 -24.84 -15.08 5.94
N GLU A 430 -25.30 -14.32 4.95
CA GLU A 430 -26.71 -14.19 4.60
C GLU A 430 -26.86 -14.09 3.09
N GLN A 431 -27.77 -14.89 2.51
CA GLN A 431 -28.08 -14.88 1.08
C GLN A 431 -26.84 -15.07 0.20
N GLY A 432 -25.90 -15.90 0.66
CA GLY A 432 -24.63 -16.15 -0.03
C GLY A 432 -23.61 -15.00 0.04
N MET A 433 -23.86 -13.95 0.82
CA MET A 433 -22.94 -12.86 1.07
C MET A 433 -22.38 -12.92 2.49
N LYS A 434 -21.17 -12.38 2.70
CA LYS A 434 -20.65 -12.09 4.04
C LYS A 434 -21.01 -10.65 4.41
N ARG A 435 -21.70 -10.45 5.53
CA ARG A 435 -22.05 -9.13 6.06
C ARG A 435 -21.19 -8.82 7.27
N HIS A 436 -20.34 -7.81 7.15
CA HIS A 436 -19.44 -7.38 8.22
C HIS A 436 -20.25 -6.92 9.44
N ILE A 437 -20.00 -7.48 10.63
CA ILE A 437 -20.55 -6.96 11.87
C ILE A 437 -19.66 -5.78 12.32
N TYR A 438 -20.18 -4.56 12.16
CA TYR A 438 -19.36 -3.35 12.10
C TYR A 438 -18.57 -3.05 13.37
N THR A 439 -19.17 -3.29 14.55
CA THR A 439 -18.50 -3.15 15.85
C THR A 439 -18.81 -4.33 16.78
N GLY A 440 -18.02 -4.44 17.84
CA GLY A 440 -18.36 -5.31 18.97
C GLY A 440 -19.70 -4.94 19.61
N GLU A 441 -20.11 -3.67 19.61
CA GLU A 441 -21.41 -3.26 20.13
C GLU A 441 -22.56 -3.82 19.29
N ASP A 442 -22.43 -3.77 17.95
CA ASP A 442 -23.39 -4.39 17.02
C ASP A 442 -23.48 -5.90 17.27
N PHE A 443 -22.34 -6.56 17.51
CA PHE A 443 -22.29 -7.98 17.83
C PHE A 443 -23.10 -8.33 19.09
N HIS A 444 -22.92 -7.55 20.17
CA HIS A 444 -23.63 -7.76 21.44
C HIS A 444 -25.09 -7.29 21.38
N PHE A 445 -25.38 -6.26 20.59
CA PHE A 445 -26.74 -5.74 20.39
C PHE A 445 -27.64 -6.84 19.82
N TYR A 446 -27.21 -7.47 18.72
CA TYR A 446 -27.91 -8.58 18.07
C TYR A 446 -27.77 -9.94 18.78
N LYS A 447 -27.20 -9.97 19.99
CA LYS A 447 -27.09 -11.16 20.85
C LYS A 447 -26.35 -12.34 20.19
N TYR A 448 -25.36 -12.05 19.35
CA TYR A 448 -24.47 -13.07 18.82
C TYR A 448 -23.56 -13.65 19.90
N ASP A 449 -23.08 -14.87 19.68
CA ASP A 449 -22.28 -15.63 20.63
C ASP A 449 -20.89 -15.90 20.04
N TRP A 450 -19.85 -15.41 20.71
CA TRP A 450 -18.45 -15.61 20.32
C TRP A 450 -18.06 -17.09 20.18
N HIS A 451 -18.70 -17.99 20.94
CA HIS A 451 -18.45 -19.43 20.85
C HIS A 451 -19.02 -20.07 19.58
N ARG A 452 -19.89 -19.35 18.85
CA ARG A 452 -20.46 -19.79 17.58
C ARG A 452 -19.72 -19.26 16.37
N VAL A 453 -18.73 -18.39 16.56
CA VAL A 453 -17.91 -17.87 15.46
C VAL A 453 -17.00 -18.97 14.95
N GLY A 454 -17.27 -19.43 13.73
CA GLY A 454 -16.42 -20.37 12.99
C GLY A 454 -15.17 -19.67 12.44
N ILE A 455 -14.10 -20.44 12.29
CA ILE A 455 -12.85 -19.97 11.67
C ILE A 455 -12.71 -20.67 10.31
N VAL A 456 -12.45 -19.88 9.28
CA VAL A 456 -12.20 -20.35 7.90
C VAL A 456 -10.89 -19.76 7.38
N GLY A 457 -10.34 -20.32 6.30
CA GLY A 457 -9.14 -19.77 5.68
C GLY A 457 -9.40 -18.37 5.14
N ASP A 458 -8.42 -17.45 5.29
CA ASP A 458 -8.59 -16.04 4.90
C ASP A 458 -8.94 -15.91 3.40
N GLN A 459 -8.32 -16.73 2.54
CA GLN A 459 -8.64 -16.76 1.10
C GLN A 459 -10.07 -17.24 0.83
N GLN A 460 -10.54 -18.29 1.52
CA GLN A 460 -11.91 -18.78 1.34
C GLN A 460 -12.93 -17.72 1.71
N LEU A 461 -12.67 -16.96 2.78
CA LEU A 461 -13.51 -15.85 3.20
C LEU A 461 -13.45 -14.67 2.22
N ALA A 462 -12.29 -14.40 1.60
CA ALA A 462 -12.13 -13.37 0.58
C ALA A 462 -12.93 -13.64 -0.70
N MET A 463 -13.24 -14.91 -0.99
CA MET A 463 -14.04 -15.30 -2.14
C MET A 463 -15.55 -15.08 -1.97
N ILE A 464 -16.05 -14.90 -0.73
CA ILE A 464 -17.47 -14.63 -0.48
C ILE A 464 -17.74 -13.13 -0.74
N PRO A 465 -18.72 -12.77 -1.58
CA PRO A 465 -19.10 -11.38 -1.81
C PRO A 465 -19.50 -10.65 -0.53
N THR A 466 -19.09 -9.39 -0.37
CA THR A 466 -19.45 -8.58 0.80
C THR A 466 -20.78 -7.88 0.61
N GLY A 467 -21.71 -8.07 1.56
CA GLY A 467 -23.00 -7.37 1.64
C GLY A 467 -22.96 -6.14 2.56
N ILE A 468 -24.09 -5.44 2.66
CA ILE A 468 -24.25 -4.28 3.56
C ILE A 468 -23.88 -4.68 5.00
N PRO A 469 -23.03 -3.92 5.71
CA PRO A 469 -22.61 -4.26 7.06
C PRO A 469 -23.79 -4.31 8.04
N ILE A 470 -23.68 -5.16 9.05
CA ILE A 470 -24.64 -5.25 10.13
C ILE A 470 -24.35 -4.17 11.16
N ARG A 471 -25.36 -3.34 11.45
CA ARG A 471 -25.27 -2.24 12.40
C ARG A 471 -26.53 -2.12 13.25
N ALA A 472 -26.36 -1.75 14.51
CA ALA A 472 -27.40 -1.44 15.48
C ALA A 472 -27.77 0.05 15.41
N LYS A 473 -28.06 0.55 14.20
CA LYS A 473 -28.43 1.95 13.97
C LYS A 473 -29.49 2.06 12.88
N GLU A 474 -30.15 3.20 12.84
CA GLU A 474 -31.10 3.51 11.77
C GLU A 474 -30.41 3.78 10.42
N PRO A 475 -31.10 3.49 9.29
CA PRO A 475 -32.33 2.72 9.20
C PRO A 475 -32.11 1.20 9.46
N PHE A 476 -32.82 0.64 10.44
CA PHE A 476 -32.65 -0.78 10.81
C PHE A 476 -33.02 -1.74 9.68
N LEU A 477 -33.98 -1.40 8.81
CA LEU A 477 -34.37 -2.24 7.68
C LEU A 477 -33.21 -2.48 6.69
N GLU A 478 -32.23 -1.58 6.65
CA GLU A 478 -31.05 -1.70 5.78
C GLU A 478 -29.92 -2.47 6.49
N TYR A 479 -29.63 -2.14 7.76
CA TYR A 479 -28.46 -2.65 8.46
C TYR A 479 -28.72 -3.87 9.37
N ALA A 480 -29.96 -4.19 9.71
CA ALA A 480 -30.24 -5.34 10.56
C ALA A 480 -29.98 -6.67 9.81
N PRO A 481 -29.67 -7.76 10.54
CA PRO A 481 -29.71 -9.10 9.95
C PRO A 481 -31.10 -9.41 9.41
N ALA A 482 -31.17 -10.25 8.38
CA ALA A 482 -32.42 -10.62 7.73
C ALA A 482 -33.39 -11.34 8.67
N ILE A 483 -32.87 -12.04 9.68
CA ILE A 483 -33.66 -12.72 10.72
C ILE A 483 -33.07 -12.44 12.11
N TYR A 484 -33.91 -11.92 13.01
CA TYR A 484 -33.60 -11.79 14.44
C TYR A 484 -34.88 -11.70 15.26
N VAL A 485 -34.78 -11.82 16.59
CA VAL A 485 -35.94 -11.67 17.48
C VAL A 485 -35.81 -10.39 18.29
N ALA A 486 -36.89 -9.61 18.37
CA ALA A 486 -36.88 -8.31 19.03
C ALA A 486 -38.17 -8.07 19.81
N LYS A 487 -38.12 -7.14 20.77
CA LYS A 487 -39.30 -6.61 21.45
C LYS A 487 -39.17 -5.11 21.67
N GLY A 488 -40.32 -4.46 21.83
CA GLY A 488 -40.43 -3.05 22.14
C GLY A 488 -40.42 -2.80 23.65
N GLN A 489 -41.14 -1.76 24.06
CA GLN A 489 -41.48 -1.53 25.47
C GLN A 489 -42.57 -2.51 25.94
N GLY A 490 -43.43 -2.97 25.01
CA GLY A 490 -44.44 -3.98 25.29
C GLY A 490 -43.88 -5.39 25.59
N PRO A 491 -44.72 -6.28 26.15
CA PRO A 491 -44.32 -7.65 26.49
C PRO A 491 -44.18 -8.55 25.25
N THR A 492 -44.74 -8.15 24.10
CA THR A 492 -44.77 -8.93 22.87
C THR A 492 -43.37 -9.05 22.25
N VAL A 493 -42.94 -10.28 22.02
CA VAL A 493 -41.72 -10.59 21.27
C VAL A 493 -42.10 -10.87 19.82
N TYR A 494 -41.36 -10.30 18.88
CA TYR A 494 -41.55 -10.46 17.45
C TYR A 494 -40.37 -11.22 16.84
N LEU A 495 -40.66 -12.11 15.89
CA LEU A 495 -39.69 -12.53 14.88
C LEU A 495 -39.62 -11.44 13.82
N MET A 496 -38.45 -10.84 13.66
CA MET A 496 -38.14 -9.89 12.61
C MET A 496 -37.58 -10.69 11.44
N GLN A 497 -38.26 -10.67 10.30
CA GLN A 497 -37.88 -11.48 9.14
C GLN A 497 -38.19 -10.74 7.85
N HIS A 498 -37.16 -10.46 7.04
CA HIS A 498 -37.27 -9.85 5.70
C HIS A 498 -38.20 -8.61 5.65
N GLY A 499 -38.07 -7.69 6.62
CA GLY A 499 -38.89 -6.47 6.71
C GLY A 499 -40.28 -6.66 7.33
N GLY A 500 -40.66 -7.89 7.71
CA GLY A 500 -41.85 -8.18 8.49
C GLY A 500 -41.56 -8.36 9.99
N ARG A 501 -42.59 -8.13 10.82
CA ARG A 501 -42.62 -8.45 12.26
C ARG A 501 -43.75 -9.45 12.55
N TYR A 502 -43.42 -10.58 13.15
CA TYR A 502 -44.38 -11.66 13.42
C TYR A 502 -44.45 -11.92 14.93
N PRO A 503 -45.56 -11.59 15.61
CA PRO A 503 -45.63 -11.69 17.06
C PRO A 503 -45.68 -13.16 17.51
N PHE A 504 -44.86 -13.53 18.49
CA PHE A 504 -44.99 -14.82 19.15
C PHE A 504 -46.18 -14.78 20.12
N ALA A 505 -47.14 -15.69 19.95
CA ALA A 505 -48.32 -15.74 20.81
C ALA A 505 -48.01 -16.10 22.27
N THR A 506 -46.97 -16.91 22.50
CA THR A 506 -46.51 -17.32 23.85
C THR A 506 -44.99 -17.46 23.91
N GLU A 507 -44.40 -17.43 25.12
CA GLU A 507 -42.98 -17.78 25.32
C GLU A 507 -42.69 -19.24 24.91
N GLY A 508 -43.70 -20.11 25.02
CA GLY A 508 -43.64 -21.49 24.52
C GLY A 508 -43.44 -21.56 23.01
N ALA A 509 -44.08 -20.66 22.25
CA ALA A 509 -43.90 -20.55 20.81
C ALA A 509 -42.49 -20.05 20.45
N LEU A 510 -41.97 -19.04 21.16
CA LEU A 510 -40.60 -18.54 21.00
C LEU A 510 -39.56 -19.67 21.16
N ARG A 511 -39.63 -20.39 22.29
CA ARG A 511 -38.72 -21.52 22.56
C ARG A 511 -38.93 -22.70 21.60
N GLY A 512 -40.17 -22.95 21.21
CA GLY A 512 -40.55 -24.00 20.27
C GLY A 512 -39.98 -23.81 18.86
N HIS A 513 -39.71 -22.55 18.50
CA HIS A 513 -39.05 -22.16 17.25
C HIS A 513 -37.53 -21.97 17.40
N GLY A 514 -36.95 -22.41 18.52
CA GLY A 514 -35.50 -22.46 18.72
C GLY A 514 -34.87 -21.18 19.27
N TYR A 515 -35.68 -20.18 19.64
CA TYR A 515 -35.18 -18.93 20.20
C TYR A 515 -35.23 -18.93 21.74
N SER A 516 -34.20 -18.35 22.35
CA SER A 516 -34.13 -18.12 23.80
C SER A 516 -34.55 -16.67 24.13
N PRO A 517 -35.19 -16.41 25.29
CA PRO A 517 -35.41 -15.04 25.76
C PRO A 517 -34.13 -14.18 25.82
N SER A 518 -32.97 -14.81 26.01
CA SER A 518 -31.67 -14.13 26.01
C SER A 518 -31.23 -13.60 24.64
N GLN A 519 -31.87 -14.03 23.55
CA GLN A 519 -31.59 -13.59 22.18
C GLN A 519 -32.48 -12.41 21.75
N VAL A 520 -33.44 -12.00 22.58
CA VAL A 520 -34.37 -10.93 22.25
C VAL A 520 -33.66 -9.58 22.33
N VAL A 521 -33.61 -8.89 21.19
CA VAL A 521 -33.10 -7.54 21.05
C VAL A 521 -34.16 -6.53 21.50
N LEU A 522 -33.75 -5.43 22.13
CA LEU A 522 -34.65 -4.33 22.47
C LEU A 522 -34.59 -3.29 21.36
N LEU A 523 -35.75 -2.92 20.82
CA LEU A 523 -35.88 -1.87 19.81
C LEU A 523 -36.85 -0.79 20.28
N PRO A 524 -36.66 0.48 19.87
CA PRO A 524 -37.69 1.50 20.03
C PRO A 524 -39.00 1.09 19.35
N GLU A 525 -40.14 1.43 19.94
CA GLU A 525 -41.46 1.13 19.35
C GLU A 525 -41.62 1.75 17.96
N SER A 526 -41.06 2.95 17.75
CA SER A 526 -41.01 3.62 16.43
C SER A 526 -40.35 2.74 15.37
N VAL A 527 -39.24 2.07 15.71
CA VAL A 527 -38.52 1.17 14.81
C VAL A 527 -39.36 -0.07 14.53
N ILE A 528 -39.96 -0.69 15.56
CA ILE A 528 -40.80 -1.89 15.38
C ILE A 528 -42.02 -1.55 14.50
N ALA A 529 -42.56 -0.34 14.60
CA ALA A 529 -43.66 0.11 13.75
C ALA A 529 -43.29 0.23 12.25
N THR A 530 -42.02 0.39 11.90
CA THR A 530 -41.58 0.41 10.49
C THR A 530 -41.67 -0.93 9.78
N TYR A 531 -41.77 -2.04 10.53
CA TYR A 531 -41.86 -3.39 9.97
C TYR A 531 -43.31 -3.77 9.70
N THR A 532 -43.56 -4.46 8.58
CA THR A 532 -44.91 -4.91 8.21
C THR A 532 -45.41 -5.96 9.20
N LEU A 533 -46.59 -5.76 9.80
CA LEU A 533 -47.17 -6.72 10.74
C LEU A 533 -47.62 -7.98 10.01
N GLY A 534 -47.03 -9.12 10.39
CA GLY A 534 -47.41 -10.44 9.92
C GLY A 534 -48.29 -11.20 10.91
N LEU A 535 -48.70 -12.41 10.51
CA LEU A 535 -49.54 -13.28 11.34
C LEU A 535 -48.82 -13.74 12.61
N PRO A 536 -49.53 -13.92 13.74
CA PRO A 536 -48.94 -14.44 14.96
C PRO A 536 -48.36 -15.86 14.80
N ILE A 537 -47.17 -16.07 15.36
CA ILE A 537 -46.52 -17.37 15.42
C ILE A 537 -47.10 -18.13 16.61
N VAL A 538 -47.81 -19.22 16.30
CA VAL A 538 -48.43 -20.15 17.25
C VAL A 538 -47.78 -21.53 17.18
N GLY A 539 -47.89 -22.32 18.26
CA GLY A 539 -47.36 -23.70 18.31
C GLY A 539 -45.86 -23.81 18.61
N GLY A 540 -45.37 -25.05 18.81
CA GLY A 540 -43.97 -25.35 19.17
C GLY A 540 -43.74 -25.81 20.63
N GLU A 541 -44.78 -25.80 21.46
CA GLU A 541 -44.70 -26.16 22.89
C GLU A 541 -44.30 -27.61 23.14
N GLU A 542 -44.72 -28.55 22.29
CA GLU A 542 -44.31 -29.96 22.38
C GLU A 542 -42.82 -30.14 22.06
N LYS A 543 -42.29 -29.46 21.04
CA LYS A 543 -40.85 -29.46 20.71
C LYS A 543 -40.03 -28.87 21.87
N ALA A 544 -40.45 -27.73 22.41
CA ALA A 544 -39.82 -27.10 23.58
C ALA A 544 -39.84 -28.02 24.82
N LYS A 545 -40.98 -28.67 25.12
CA LYS A 545 -41.11 -29.64 26.23
C LYS A 545 -40.20 -30.85 26.03
N LYS A 546 -40.02 -31.35 24.79
CA LYS A 546 -39.14 -32.49 24.46
C LYS A 546 -37.66 -32.16 24.63
N GLU A 547 -37.23 -30.96 24.22
CA GLU A 547 -35.84 -30.49 24.39
C GLU A 547 -35.52 -30.20 25.86
N LEU A 548 -36.46 -29.60 26.61
CA LEU A 548 -36.31 -29.38 28.06
C LEU A 548 -36.19 -30.71 28.82
N ARG A 549 -36.95 -31.75 28.44
CA ARG A 549 -36.84 -33.11 28.97
C ARG A 549 -35.48 -33.74 28.65
N SER A 550 -34.95 -33.53 27.44
CA SER A 550 -33.61 -33.99 27.02
C SER A 550 -32.49 -33.33 27.82
N LYS A 551 -32.48 -31.98 27.92
CA LYS A 551 -31.51 -31.21 28.72
C LYS A 551 -31.57 -31.58 30.21
N ARG A 552 -32.77 -31.80 30.77
CA ARG A 552 -32.95 -32.30 32.15
C ARG A 552 -32.40 -33.72 32.34
N LYS A 553 -32.63 -34.64 31.39
CA LYS A 553 -32.02 -35.98 31.40
C LYS A 553 -30.48 -35.91 31.37
N ALA A 554 -29.90 -35.08 30.50
CA ALA A 554 -28.45 -34.89 30.42
C ALA A 554 -27.85 -34.32 31.73
N LYS A 555 -28.49 -33.30 32.33
CA LYS A 555 -28.09 -32.72 33.63
C LYS A 555 -28.21 -33.74 34.76
N LEU A 556 -29.23 -34.61 34.74
CA LEU A 556 -29.43 -35.69 35.70
C LEU A 556 -28.35 -36.78 35.57
N ILE A 557 -27.96 -37.13 34.34
CA ILE A 557 -26.87 -38.09 34.06
C ILE A 557 -25.53 -37.54 34.58
N ILE A 558 -25.23 -36.26 34.35
CA ILE A 558 -24.03 -35.60 34.86
C ILE A 558 -24.04 -35.56 36.40
N ARG A 559 -25.17 -35.21 37.03
CA ARG A 559 -25.33 -35.26 38.50
C ARG A 559 -25.17 -36.67 39.06
N LYS A 560 -25.68 -37.70 38.38
CA LYS A 560 -25.48 -39.12 38.76
C LYS A 560 -24.02 -39.54 38.65
N LYS A 561 -23.29 -39.14 37.59
CA LYS A 561 -21.84 -39.38 37.44
C LYS A 561 -20.99 -38.65 38.50
N LEU A 562 -21.41 -37.47 38.94
CA LEU A 562 -20.75 -36.73 40.03
C LEU A 562 -21.02 -37.35 41.42
N LYS A 563 -22.24 -37.87 41.65
CA LYS A 563 -22.58 -38.60 42.88
C LYS A 563 -21.90 -39.97 42.97
N SER A 564 -21.73 -40.70 41.87
CA SER A 564 -20.99 -41.97 41.87
C SER A 564 -19.49 -41.77 42.14
N ARG A 565 -18.89 -40.69 41.60
CA ARG A 565 -17.51 -40.28 41.94
C ARG A 565 -17.33 -39.85 43.40
N LYS A 566 -18.36 -39.28 44.05
CA LYS A 566 -18.33 -38.98 45.50
C LYS A 566 -18.49 -40.23 46.37
N LYS A 567 -19.31 -41.22 45.97
CA LYS A 567 -19.43 -42.50 46.67
C LYS A 567 -18.14 -43.33 46.62
N LEU A 568 -17.39 -43.32 45.51
CA LEU A 568 -16.09 -43.98 45.43
C LEU A 568 -15.02 -43.35 46.35
N LYS A 569 -15.16 -42.08 46.75
CA LYS A 569 -14.20 -41.39 47.64
C LYS A 569 -14.50 -41.56 49.14
N GLN A 570 -15.64 -42.12 49.52
CA GLN A 570 -16.00 -42.39 50.93
C GLN A 570 -15.74 -43.84 51.36
N GLY A 571 -15.37 -44.74 50.44
CA GLY A 571 -15.11 -46.16 50.73
C GLY A 571 -13.67 -46.52 51.13
N THR A 572 -12.74 -45.56 51.24
CA THR A 572 -11.32 -45.86 51.52
C THR A 572 -10.72 -44.95 52.59
N LYS A 573 -10.90 -45.35 53.86
CA LYS A 573 -10.16 -45.00 55.08
C LYS A 573 -10.44 -46.19 56.02
N LEU A 574 -9.53 -46.96 56.61
CA LEU A 574 -8.12 -46.88 56.98
C LEU A 574 -7.68 -48.32 57.37
N ARG A 575 -6.43 -48.73 57.11
CA ARG A 575 -5.64 -49.50 58.10
C ARG A 575 -4.14 -49.30 57.88
N LYS A 576 -3.47 -49.00 58.99
CA LYS A 576 -2.12 -48.45 59.17
C LYS A 576 -1.03 -49.52 58.99
N GLY A 577 0.18 -49.07 58.62
CA GLY A 577 1.42 -49.83 58.77
C GLY A 577 2.59 -49.11 58.10
N THR A 578 3.58 -48.70 58.88
CA THR A 578 4.58 -47.66 58.62
C THR A 578 5.80 -48.06 57.79
N ASN A 579 6.41 -47.02 57.22
CA ASN A 579 7.82 -46.88 56.83
C ASN A 579 8.36 -47.74 55.69
N ARG A 580 8.61 -47.11 54.54
CA ARG A 580 10.00 -46.77 54.12
C ARG A 580 10.07 -46.05 52.76
N PHE A 581 11.01 -45.10 52.72
CA PHE A 581 11.68 -44.48 51.57
C PHE A 581 10.95 -43.45 50.68
N ALA A 582 11.00 -42.24 51.23
CA ALA A 582 11.35 -40.96 50.63
C ALA A 582 11.73 -40.91 49.11
N LYS A 583 10.93 -40.09 48.43
CA LYS A 583 11.31 -38.90 47.64
C LYS A 583 12.15 -39.10 46.37
N GLY A 584 11.49 -38.89 45.22
CA GLY A 584 12.16 -38.36 44.03
C GLY A 584 11.32 -38.36 42.75
N GLY A 585 10.50 -37.32 42.55
CA GLY A 585 9.77 -37.02 41.30
C GLY A 585 8.27 -37.28 41.43
N ILE A 586 7.34 -36.33 41.23
CA ILE A 586 7.14 -35.61 39.96
C ILE A 586 6.54 -34.22 40.25
N LYS A 587 7.23 -33.17 39.82
CA LYS A 587 6.67 -31.90 39.32
C LYS A 587 7.55 -31.56 38.11
N ALA A 588 7.08 -31.14 36.95
CA ALA A 588 5.76 -30.90 36.43
C ALA A 588 5.92 -30.98 34.90
N ARG A 589 4.99 -31.60 34.17
CA ARG A 589 5.12 -31.71 32.71
C ARG A 589 4.56 -30.45 32.05
N LYS A 590 5.48 -29.59 31.62
CA LYS A 590 5.34 -28.62 30.53
C LYS A 590 5.88 -29.27 29.24
N ARG A 591 5.33 -28.83 28.10
CA ARG A 591 5.96 -28.59 26.77
C ARG A 591 6.19 -29.73 25.74
N LYS A 592 5.75 -29.35 24.51
CA LYS A 592 6.42 -29.32 23.17
C LYS A 592 6.77 -30.61 22.42
N ALA A 593 6.20 -30.66 21.19
CA ALA A 593 6.85 -30.73 19.87
C ALA A 593 7.96 -31.76 19.56
N ALA A 594 7.95 -32.14 18.27
CA ALA A 594 9.00 -32.77 17.46
C ALA A 594 9.03 -34.31 17.43
N ALA A 595 8.52 -34.82 16.30
CA ALA A 595 8.82 -36.13 15.78
C ALA A 595 10.15 -36.12 14.99
N ARG A 596 10.81 -37.29 15.05
CA ARG A 596 11.76 -37.85 14.09
C ARG A 596 13.16 -37.20 13.98
N LYS A 597 14.11 -37.83 14.69
CA LYS A 597 15.30 -38.45 14.05
C LYS A 597 15.70 -39.69 14.85
N ALA A 598 15.65 -40.83 14.16
CA ALA A 598 16.10 -42.12 14.65
C ALA A 598 17.57 -42.30 14.25
N SER A 599 18.41 -42.65 15.21
CA SER A 599 19.70 -43.28 14.95
C SER A 599 20.17 -44.07 16.18
N ALA A 600 20.40 -45.37 15.98
CA ALA A 600 21.35 -46.24 16.69
C ALA A 600 21.06 -46.60 18.17
N LYS A 601 21.25 -47.81 18.69
CA LYS A 601 21.85 -49.08 18.23
C LYS A 601 21.61 -50.14 19.34
N LYS A 602 21.44 -51.42 18.97
CA LYS A 602 21.82 -52.66 19.72
C LYS A 602 21.46 -53.84 18.78
N LYS A 603 22.18 -54.96 18.62
CA LYS A 603 23.50 -55.52 19.02
C LYS A 603 23.65 -56.84 18.16
N PRO A 604 24.55 -57.81 18.42
CA PRO A 604 25.91 -58.03 17.91
C PRO A 604 26.06 -59.34 17.07
N THR A 605 27.31 -59.80 16.84
CA THR A 605 27.79 -61.11 16.29
C THR A 605 27.86 -61.22 14.76
N ARG A 606 28.81 -61.89 14.10
CA ARG A 606 30.14 -62.49 14.37
C ARG A 606 30.74 -62.81 12.97
N VAL A 607 32.05 -62.62 12.80
CA VAL A 607 33.00 -63.41 11.95
C VAL A 607 32.70 -63.58 10.43
N ARG A 608 33.57 -63.05 9.55
CA ARG A 608 34.46 -63.86 8.67
C ARG A 608 35.39 -63.00 7.79
N ARG A 609 36.65 -63.47 7.73
CA ARG A 609 37.77 -63.08 6.85
C ARG A 609 37.46 -63.26 5.35
N ARG A 610 38.06 -62.42 4.49
CA ARG A 610 39.03 -62.75 3.39
C ARG A 610 39.10 -61.59 2.36
N LYS A 611 40.30 -61.01 2.17
CA LYS A 611 41.24 -61.11 1.02
C LYS A 611 40.86 -60.31 -0.26
N SER A 612 41.77 -59.40 -0.65
CA SER A 612 42.47 -59.31 -1.97
C SER A 612 41.73 -58.49 -3.04
N LEU A 613 42.26 -57.70 -4.00
CA LEU A 613 43.58 -57.40 -4.62
C LEU A 613 43.54 -55.91 -5.08
N ARG A 614 44.62 -55.11 -5.06
CA ARG A 614 45.67 -54.91 -6.10
C ARG A 614 45.18 -54.54 -7.53
N ALA A 615 45.49 -53.31 -7.98
CA ALA A 615 46.13 -52.91 -9.28
C ALA A 615 45.87 -51.41 -9.55
N LYS A 616 46.85 -50.50 -9.48
CA LYS A 616 47.83 -50.11 -10.53
C LYS A 616 47.22 -49.84 -11.92
N ARG A 617 47.23 -48.57 -12.34
CA ARG A 617 47.84 -48.16 -13.62
C ARG A 617 48.21 -46.67 -13.60
N ALA A 618 49.35 -46.38 -14.20
CA ALA A 618 50.06 -45.12 -14.25
C ALA A 618 50.21 -44.66 -15.71
N ASN A 619 50.63 -43.40 -15.87
CA ASN A 619 51.33 -42.78 -16.99
C ASN A 619 50.56 -42.47 -18.28
N THR A 620 50.55 -41.20 -18.68
CA THR A 620 51.50 -40.71 -19.71
C THR A 620 51.69 -39.18 -19.69
N LYS A 621 52.92 -38.77 -20.00
CA LYS A 621 53.46 -37.40 -20.11
C LYS A 621 53.36 -36.85 -21.54
N ARG A 622 53.30 -35.51 -21.70
CA ARG A 622 54.08 -34.62 -22.64
C ARG A 622 53.50 -33.20 -22.51
N LYS A 623 54.17 -32.12 -22.04
CA LYS A 623 55.39 -31.35 -22.38
C LYS A 623 55.35 -30.53 -23.70
N LEU A 624 55.74 -29.25 -23.56
CA LEU A 624 56.04 -28.16 -24.54
C LEU A 624 54.84 -27.26 -24.89
N GLY A 625 54.84 -25.92 -24.82
CA GLY A 625 55.84 -24.90 -24.47
C GLY A 625 55.84 -23.75 -25.52
N HIS A 626 55.49 -22.51 -25.14
CA HIS A 626 55.91 -21.20 -25.73
C HIS A 626 55.15 -20.08 -24.97
N LYS A 627 55.77 -19.24 -24.13
CA LYS A 627 56.51 -17.98 -24.39
C LYS A 627 55.75 -16.95 -25.25
N GLY A 628 55.47 -15.78 -24.63
CA GLY A 628 54.98 -14.56 -25.28
C GLY A 628 54.78 -13.43 -24.26
N ILE A 629 55.86 -12.76 -23.89
CA ILE A 629 55.91 -11.51 -23.10
C ILE A 629 55.72 -10.35 -24.07
N VAL A 630 54.87 -9.36 -23.75
CA VAL A 630 55.11 -7.95 -24.10
C VAL A 630 54.63 -7.05 -22.96
N LYS A 631 55.57 -6.24 -22.45
CA LYS A 631 55.39 -5.15 -21.49
C LYS A 631 56.07 -3.94 -22.12
N VAL A 632 55.36 -2.84 -22.32
CA VAL A 632 55.86 -1.48 -22.63
C VAL A 632 54.76 -0.54 -22.10
N GLY A 633 54.91 0.41 -21.17
CA GLY A 633 56.07 1.10 -20.63
C GLY A 633 56.23 2.47 -21.28
N GLY A 634 55.72 3.54 -20.67
CA GLY A 634 56.07 4.90 -21.11
C GLY A 634 55.19 6.03 -20.58
N LYS A 635 55.67 6.70 -19.52
CA LYS A 635 55.30 8.08 -19.17
C LYS A 635 55.83 9.04 -20.23
N ARG A 636 55.04 10.07 -20.56
CA ARG A 636 55.46 11.47 -20.55
C ARG A 636 54.25 12.33 -20.20
#